data_AF-A0A497B738-F1
#
_entry.id   AF-A0A497B738-F1
#
_cell.length_a   1.000
_cell.length_b   1.000
_cell.length_c   1.000
_cell.angle_alpha   90.00
_cell.angle_beta   90.00
_cell.angle_gamma   90.00
#
_symmetry.space_group_name_H-M   'P 1'
#
loop_
_entity.id
_entity.type
_entity.pdbx_description
1 polymer ?
#
loop_
_entity_poly.entity_id
_entity_poly.type
_entity_poly.pdbx_seq_one_letter_code
_entity_poly.pdbx_strand_id
1 'polypeptide(L)'
;MSGWPPRWKSCWLTWRKKGIPPSRWNPCSKPTMGAAYAAPVIYLSQASIGNPMIDRKCLFYTLGLTVFFLLLVALLTQPRCVSYEPFHIPFGADVCPYGINVELSQYTGVELGRVLDFVQQAGFCWVRQRFPWAEIEPEPGQFRWEKWDAIVKAVSLRGLGLVAVLDTSPKWARAPKDAANPYSPPHEVSDFGHFAQAFAHRYGADIDYYQIWDEPNIYPHWGEGYVSPTGYTALLREGYIQIKAADPEAYILTAGLAPTTESGPLNLNEVDFLREMLAAGAGGFFDILAAKAYGFDSPPAEPPALSRLNFRRVELLKEVVQPRPLSLPRLLHLAGSSPQFTDYAIWLVEAGWNALPPDWEGESSIWGSVSEEEQARYTVEALRWAQEHWPWAGAVFIYHFQPAVPPDDPRWGFSLLWQDDSPRPVYRAVEELAASPPLLYPGPHRANHPAISYKGDWRLSPLGADIPHGAQGDASMEVPFVGTGLDIVVRRGDYWALMYVTVDGKPANALPRDSQGRSYLILHDPLHKVATITLAKGLPYGHHIARLTPYGGWSQWAILGFRVRGQEHPLWPRVLALTGGYILALILPWAYSFSRKLERSTRVAVARGLCLFTRVIESAKRLDFLSFFVAVMVYFAPPIPSLPLLLLLFVLIFIRPQAGLAITAFCIPLFMRTKVLLGREFPVLELSLFLTAGAMFLREFPYVKNLVKARGKLGETLPKLAALDWTVISLVTLAALSLFWAENFGVAIHEFRTVIVESALFYGLIRWSTEKKGSSAAWLLVDALVLGAVLVSLVGLFQFIRGEVITAEGVRRVRAFYGSPNNLGLFLGRIVPIVMAIGIWGRGLRRSTYALAGVPIVAALYLTFSRGAWFLGLPAALAFMGLMRGRRATLVTLAFLLALSLAFLPWMGTERFATTFELAKGTGFFRIKLWQASVNMLRDHPILGVGLDNFLYQYRTRYVLPEAWQELDLSHPHNILLDWWTRLGIGGVALLGWMLWAFFATGIRNYRQMPGGMEKTLLLGLMASMVDCLAHGLIDNSFFLVDLAFTFMLSLALCVREGAD
;
A
#
# COMPACT_ATOMS: atom_id res chain seq x y z
N MET A 1 -52.97 -58.01 44.33
CA MET A 1 -51.59 -57.57 44.70
C MET A 1 -51.55 -56.84 46.05
N SER A 2 -52.30 -57.30 47.04
CA SER A 2 -52.46 -56.65 48.35
C SER A 2 -51.43 -57.12 49.39
N GLY A 3 -50.87 -58.34 49.27
CA GLY A 3 -49.92 -58.92 50.23
C GLY A 3 -48.44 -58.96 49.80
N TRP A 4 -48.00 -58.13 48.84
CA TRP A 4 -46.60 -58.14 48.37
C TRP A 4 -45.76 -57.04 49.03
N PRO A 5 -44.54 -57.34 49.53
CA PRO A 5 -43.64 -56.34 50.13
C PRO A 5 -43.27 -55.21 49.15
N PRO A 6 -42.99 -53.97 49.62
CA PRO A 6 -42.84 -52.80 48.76
C PRO A 6 -41.83 -52.96 47.61
N ARG A 7 -40.68 -53.61 47.86
CA ARG A 7 -39.65 -53.88 46.83
C ARG A 7 -40.17 -54.73 45.66
N TRP A 8 -41.08 -55.67 45.92
CA TRP A 8 -41.61 -56.55 44.87
C TRP A 8 -42.66 -55.82 44.01
N LYS A 9 -43.42 -54.90 44.61
CA LYS A 9 -44.29 -53.97 43.85
C LYS A 9 -43.47 -53.02 42.96
N SER A 10 -42.35 -52.49 43.45
CA SER A 10 -41.49 -51.61 42.61
C SER A 10 -40.83 -52.37 41.46
N CYS A 11 -40.33 -53.59 41.69
CA CYS A 11 -39.79 -54.43 40.63
C CYS A 11 -40.84 -54.75 39.55
N TRP A 12 -42.05 -55.15 39.94
CA TRP A 12 -43.13 -55.43 38.98
C TRP A 12 -43.58 -54.19 38.19
N LEU A 13 -43.69 -53.02 38.83
CA LEU A 13 -43.99 -51.75 38.15
C LEU A 13 -42.89 -51.33 37.16
N THR A 14 -41.63 -51.60 37.49
CA THR A 14 -40.48 -51.30 36.61
C THR A 14 -40.42 -52.26 35.44
N TRP A 15 -40.74 -53.54 35.67
CA TRP A 15 -40.81 -54.59 34.67
C TRP A 15 -41.95 -54.33 33.66
N ARG A 16 -43.15 -53.98 34.15
CA ARG A 16 -44.30 -53.59 33.30
C ARG A 16 -44.05 -52.32 32.47
N LYS A 17 -43.25 -51.37 32.97
CA LYS A 17 -42.83 -50.18 32.22
C LYS A 17 -41.77 -50.44 31.14
N LYS A 18 -41.14 -51.62 31.10
CA LYS A 18 -40.09 -51.97 30.12
C LYS A 18 -40.53 -52.97 29.04
N GLY A 19 -41.79 -53.40 29.02
CA GLY A 19 -42.39 -54.13 27.89
C GLY A 19 -41.83 -55.54 27.63
N ILE A 20 -41.27 -56.21 28.64
CA ILE A 20 -40.66 -57.54 28.50
C ILE A 20 -41.70 -58.64 28.80
N PRO A 21 -41.84 -59.70 27.99
CA PRO A 21 -42.82 -60.77 28.22
C PRO A 21 -42.44 -61.75 29.36
N PRO A 22 -43.40 -62.53 29.91
CA PRO A 22 -43.27 -63.17 31.23
C PRO A 22 -42.29 -64.35 31.36
N SER A 23 -41.74 -64.88 30.26
CA SER A 23 -41.05 -66.18 30.23
C SER A 23 -39.60 -66.19 30.74
N ARG A 24 -39.10 -65.09 31.33
CA ARG A 24 -37.68 -64.97 31.77
C ARG A 24 -37.50 -64.35 33.16
N TRP A 25 -38.40 -64.59 34.10
CA TRP A 25 -38.25 -64.11 35.48
C TRP A 25 -38.07 -65.26 36.48
N ASN A 26 -36.89 -65.35 37.11
CA ASN A 26 -36.59 -66.35 38.13
C ASN A 26 -35.84 -65.68 39.32
N PRO A 27 -36.34 -65.70 40.56
CA PRO A 27 -35.84 -64.84 41.64
C PRO A 27 -34.99 -65.59 42.69
N CYS A 28 -33.71 -65.87 42.40
CA CYS A 28 -32.80 -66.50 43.37
C CYS A 28 -31.41 -65.83 43.44
N SER A 29 -31.19 -64.99 44.45
CA SER A 29 -30.06 -65.06 45.40
C SER A 29 -30.02 -63.85 46.33
N LYS A 30 -29.46 -64.04 47.53
CA LYS A 30 -29.44 -63.12 48.68
C LYS A 30 -27.99 -62.99 49.21
N PRO A 31 -27.68 -62.15 50.22
CA PRO A 31 -26.50 -61.26 50.16
C PRO A 31 -25.46 -61.51 51.25
N THR A 32 -24.33 -60.78 51.21
CA THR A 32 -23.71 -60.18 52.42
C THR A 32 -22.75 -59.00 52.15
N MET A 33 -22.85 -58.00 53.04
CA MET A 33 -21.83 -57.11 53.65
C MET A 33 -20.66 -56.46 52.87
N GLY A 34 -20.37 -55.22 53.30
CA GLY A 34 -19.00 -54.80 53.64
C GLY A 34 -18.54 -53.48 53.02
N ALA A 35 -18.39 -52.41 53.81
CA ALA A 35 -17.97 -51.09 53.34
C ALA A 35 -16.47 -50.83 53.53
N ALA A 36 -15.86 -50.09 52.59
CA ALA A 36 -14.75 -49.17 52.83
C ALA A 36 -14.67 -48.12 51.70
N TYR A 37 -14.27 -46.89 52.03
CA TYR A 37 -14.20 -45.75 51.09
C TYR A 37 -12.81 -45.62 50.46
N ALA A 38 -12.75 -45.46 49.13
CA ALA A 38 -11.68 -44.76 48.41
C ALA A 38 -12.17 -44.29 47.03
N ALA A 39 -11.66 -43.15 46.55
CA ALA A 39 -11.86 -42.64 45.18
C ALA A 39 -10.83 -43.29 44.21
N PRO A 40 -10.72 -42.96 42.89
CA PRO A 40 -11.43 -41.95 42.07
C PRO A 40 -11.80 -42.43 40.63
N VAL A 41 -12.04 -41.50 39.69
CA VAL A 41 -12.00 -41.66 38.20
C VAL A 41 -13.04 -42.62 37.57
N ILE A 42 -14.19 -42.11 37.11
CA ILE A 42 -14.50 -41.82 35.69
C ILE A 42 -14.39 -43.04 34.74
N TYR A 43 -15.53 -43.54 34.24
CA TYR A 43 -15.79 -43.64 32.78
C TYR A 43 -17.29 -43.57 32.44
N LEU A 44 -17.59 -43.19 31.20
CA LEU A 44 -18.90 -42.69 30.73
C LEU A 44 -19.87 -43.76 30.21
N SER A 45 -21.18 -43.55 30.43
CA SER A 45 -22.22 -43.59 29.38
C SER A 45 -23.46 -42.81 29.89
N GLN A 46 -23.79 -41.63 29.33
CA GLN A 46 -24.52 -41.34 28.07
C GLN A 46 -26.04 -41.60 28.09
N ALA A 47 -26.79 -40.55 28.48
CA ALA A 47 -28.05 -40.07 27.86
C ALA A 47 -28.43 -38.74 28.57
N SER A 48 -28.10 -37.55 28.03
CA SER A 48 -28.96 -36.71 27.16
C SER A 48 -30.20 -36.16 27.89
N ILE A 49 -30.55 -34.85 27.95
CA ILE A 49 -30.06 -33.56 27.37
C ILE A 49 -30.34 -32.46 28.46
N GLY A 50 -29.69 -31.30 28.63
CA GLY A 50 -28.54 -30.61 28.02
C GLY A 50 -28.63 -29.09 28.29
N ASN A 51 -27.52 -28.37 28.57
CA ASN A 51 -27.49 -26.89 28.48
C ASN A 51 -26.06 -26.28 28.37
N PRO A 52 -25.57 -25.90 27.17
CA PRO A 52 -24.16 -25.54 26.92
C PRO A 52 -23.82 -24.05 27.18
N MET A 53 -24.46 -23.41 28.16
CA MET A 53 -24.59 -21.94 28.21
C MET A 53 -23.63 -21.18 29.15
N ILE A 54 -22.63 -21.83 29.75
CA ILE A 54 -21.72 -21.18 30.72
C ILE A 54 -20.27 -21.06 30.22
N ASP A 55 -19.71 -22.06 29.52
CA ASP A 55 -18.35 -21.95 28.94
C ASP A 55 -18.24 -20.98 27.77
N ARG A 56 -19.32 -20.79 27.01
CA ARG A 56 -19.42 -19.76 25.96
C ARG A 56 -19.12 -18.33 26.48
N LYS A 57 -19.14 -18.10 27.79
CA LYS A 57 -18.90 -16.78 28.38
C LYS A 57 -17.41 -16.42 28.39
N CYS A 58 -16.55 -17.29 28.91
CA CYS A 58 -15.11 -17.08 28.78
C CYS A 58 -14.73 -17.03 27.31
N LEU A 59 -15.29 -17.92 26.48
CA LEU A 59 -15.07 -17.89 25.03
C LEU A 59 -15.49 -16.56 24.38
N PHE A 60 -16.52 -15.85 24.83
CA PHE A 60 -16.85 -14.53 24.27
C PHE A 60 -15.92 -13.41 24.77
N TYR A 61 -15.37 -13.51 25.99
CA TYR A 61 -14.36 -12.56 26.47
C TYR A 61 -13.01 -12.78 25.82
N THR A 62 -12.52 -14.02 25.72
CA THR A 62 -11.28 -14.31 25.02
C THR A 62 -11.45 -14.26 23.51
N LEU A 63 -12.55 -14.68 22.89
CA LEU A 63 -12.73 -14.43 21.44
C LEU A 63 -12.92 -12.93 21.17
N GLY A 64 -13.57 -12.15 22.06
CA GLY A 64 -13.64 -10.70 21.94
C GLY A 64 -12.28 -10.02 22.09
N LEU A 65 -11.53 -10.33 23.16
CA LEU A 65 -10.19 -9.80 23.40
C LEU A 65 -9.15 -10.36 22.43
N THR A 66 -9.25 -11.59 21.97
CA THR A 66 -8.31 -12.22 21.03
C THR A 66 -8.69 -11.93 19.59
N VAL A 67 -9.94 -11.65 19.21
CA VAL A 67 -10.24 -11.01 17.91
C VAL A 67 -9.85 -9.55 17.95
N PHE A 68 -10.06 -8.82 19.06
CA PHE A 68 -9.52 -7.47 19.22
C PHE A 68 -7.99 -7.46 19.21
N PHE A 69 -7.31 -8.43 19.86
CA PHE A 69 -5.85 -8.53 19.91
C PHE A 69 -5.26 -9.21 18.68
N LEU A 70 -5.99 -10.02 17.90
CA LEU A 70 -5.58 -10.51 16.58
C LEU A 70 -5.89 -9.48 15.49
N LEU A 71 -6.91 -8.62 15.64
CA LEU A 71 -7.06 -7.43 14.83
C LEU A 71 -5.94 -6.45 15.16
N LEU A 72 -5.70 -6.14 16.44
CA LEU A 72 -4.59 -5.30 16.88
C LEU A 72 -3.24 -5.88 16.46
N VAL A 73 -3.03 -7.19 16.58
CA VAL A 73 -1.83 -7.85 16.07
C VAL A 73 -1.83 -7.87 14.56
N ALA A 74 -2.91 -8.06 13.81
CA ALA A 74 -2.91 -7.91 12.34
C ALA A 74 -2.75 -6.45 11.86
N LEU A 75 -3.08 -5.47 12.72
CA LEU A 75 -2.82 -4.03 12.55
C LEU A 75 -1.36 -3.66 12.89
N LEU A 76 -0.67 -4.46 13.73
CA LEU A 76 0.72 -4.24 14.18
C LEU A 76 1.74 -5.12 13.41
N THR A 77 1.38 -6.36 13.11
CA THR A 77 2.00 -7.25 12.11
C THR A 77 1.38 -6.90 10.78
N GLN A 78 1.86 -5.84 10.19
CA GLN A 78 1.56 -5.54 8.80
C GLN A 78 1.79 -6.82 7.96
N PRO A 79 1.00 -7.11 6.91
CA PRO A 79 1.63 -7.66 5.73
C PRO A 79 2.77 -6.68 5.42
N ARG A 80 4.04 -7.12 5.50
CA ARG A 80 5.21 -6.27 5.22
C ARG A 80 4.82 -5.36 4.07
N CYS A 81 4.90 -4.03 4.27
CA CYS A 81 4.51 -3.03 3.28
C CYS A 81 4.75 -3.61 1.90
N VAL A 82 3.72 -3.63 1.03
CA VAL A 82 3.88 -4.01 -0.38
C VAL A 82 5.18 -3.38 -0.80
N SER A 83 6.21 -4.22 -0.93
CA SER A 83 7.55 -3.70 -1.08
C SER A 83 7.44 -2.91 -2.35
N TYR A 84 7.75 -1.62 -2.28
CA TYR A 84 8.11 -0.89 -3.48
C TYR A 84 9.20 -1.77 -4.07
N GLU A 85 8.86 -2.56 -5.10
CA GLU A 85 9.86 -3.21 -5.91
C GLU A 85 10.74 -2.04 -6.31
N PRO A 86 12.01 -2.01 -5.86
CA PRO A 86 12.88 -0.95 -6.27
C PRO A 86 12.80 -0.91 -7.79
N PHE A 87 12.85 0.27 -8.37
CA PHE A 87 12.98 0.36 -9.82
C PHE A 87 14.36 -0.19 -10.18
N HIS A 88 14.37 -1.50 -10.38
CA HIS A 88 15.54 -2.34 -10.51
C HIS A 88 15.53 -2.86 -11.92
N ILE A 89 16.45 -2.34 -12.71
CA ILE A 89 16.78 -2.87 -14.02
C ILE A 89 17.90 -3.88 -13.77
N PRO A 90 17.73 -5.16 -14.14
CA PRO A 90 18.79 -6.15 -14.09
C PRO A 90 20.10 -5.57 -14.62
N PHE A 91 21.19 -5.73 -13.88
CA PHE A 91 22.45 -5.15 -14.30
C PHE A 91 22.87 -5.79 -15.64
N GLY A 92 23.14 -4.96 -16.66
CA GLY A 92 23.49 -5.43 -18.00
C GLY A 92 22.31 -5.80 -18.93
N ALA A 93 21.04 -5.64 -18.53
CA ALA A 93 19.91 -5.86 -19.45
C ALA A 93 19.58 -4.63 -20.32
N ASP A 94 19.73 -3.43 -19.77
CA ASP A 94 19.51 -2.18 -20.49
C ASP A 94 20.81 -1.67 -21.14
N VAL A 95 21.17 -2.34 -22.24
CA VAL A 95 22.39 -2.11 -23.05
C VAL A 95 22.06 -2.17 -24.54
N CYS A 96 22.98 -1.72 -25.41
CA CYS A 96 22.83 -1.98 -26.85
C CYS A 96 22.76 -3.50 -27.11
N PRO A 97 21.74 -4.00 -27.82
CA PRO A 97 21.51 -5.45 -27.95
C PRO A 97 22.36 -6.10 -29.05
N TYR A 98 23.02 -5.35 -29.92
CA TYR A 98 23.72 -5.89 -31.10
C TYR A 98 25.17 -6.25 -30.77
N GLY A 99 25.47 -7.55 -30.70
CA GLY A 99 26.82 -8.10 -30.56
C GLY A 99 27.18 -9.08 -31.68
N ILE A 100 28.47 -9.37 -31.83
CA ILE A 100 29.00 -10.31 -32.82
C ILE A 100 30.16 -11.13 -32.25
N ASN A 101 30.19 -12.44 -32.53
CA ASN A 101 31.34 -13.30 -32.27
C ASN A 101 32.40 -13.13 -33.35
N VAL A 102 33.65 -12.97 -32.95
CA VAL A 102 34.78 -12.68 -33.84
C VAL A 102 35.99 -13.55 -33.52
N GLU A 103 36.76 -13.89 -34.56
CA GLU A 103 38.08 -14.52 -34.42
C GLU A 103 39.16 -13.59 -34.97
N LEU A 104 39.34 -12.45 -34.29
CA LEU A 104 40.23 -11.36 -34.71
C LEU A 104 41.71 -11.78 -34.79
N SER A 105 42.08 -12.86 -34.10
CA SER A 105 43.47 -13.33 -34.02
C SER A 105 44.03 -13.90 -35.33
N GLN A 106 43.18 -14.09 -36.36
CA GLN A 106 43.60 -14.48 -37.71
C GLN A 106 44.05 -13.29 -38.59
N TYR A 107 43.71 -12.05 -38.22
CA TYR A 107 44.04 -10.85 -39.01
C TYR A 107 45.18 -10.05 -38.39
N THR A 108 45.92 -9.30 -39.20
CA THR A 108 46.99 -8.41 -38.71
C THR A 108 46.94 -7.02 -39.32
N GLY A 109 47.45 -6.02 -38.59
CA GLY A 109 47.65 -4.66 -39.09
C GLY A 109 46.39 -4.03 -39.71
N VAL A 110 46.44 -3.77 -41.03
CA VAL A 110 45.37 -3.10 -41.78
C VAL A 110 44.11 -3.98 -41.90
N GLU A 111 44.27 -5.31 -41.99
CA GLU A 111 43.15 -6.25 -42.15
C GLU A 111 42.28 -6.29 -40.89
N LEU A 112 42.91 -6.33 -39.71
CA LEU A 112 42.24 -6.24 -38.41
C LEU A 112 41.44 -4.93 -38.28
N GLY A 113 42.03 -3.82 -38.75
CA GLY A 113 41.35 -2.53 -38.81
C GLY A 113 40.09 -2.59 -39.68
N ARG A 114 40.22 -3.06 -40.93
CA ARG A 114 39.11 -3.20 -41.88
C ARG A 114 37.98 -4.09 -41.32
N VAL A 115 38.30 -5.24 -40.74
CA VAL A 115 37.32 -6.16 -40.14
C VAL A 115 36.49 -5.45 -39.06
N LEU A 116 37.14 -4.70 -38.17
CA LEU A 116 36.46 -3.94 -37.13
C LEU A 116 35.68 -2.74 -37.68
N ASP A 117 36.11 -2.15 -38.81
CA ASP A 117 35.34 -1.11 -39.51
C ASP A 117 34.03 -1.68 -40.09
N PHE A 118 34.04 -2.91 -40.64
CA PHE A 118 32.82 -3.61 -41.07
C PHE A 118 31.89 -3.90 -39.87
N VAL A 119 32.43 -4.40 -38.75
CA VAL A 119 31.65 -4.63 -37.52
C VAL A 119 30.97 -3.34 -37.05
N GLN A 120 31.69 -2.23 -37.02
CA GLN A 120 31.15 -0.93 -36.62
C GLN A 120 30.12 -0.38 -37.62
N GLN A 121 30.33 -0.55 -38.93
CA GLN A 121 29.40 -0.10 -39.97
C GLN A 121 28.07 -0.87 -39.96
N ALA A 122 28.09 -2.16 -39.63
CA ALA A 122 26.89 -2.97 -39.42
C ALA A 122 26.09 -2.60 -38.16
N GLY A 123 26.58 -1.66 -37.34
CA GLY A 123 25.90 -1.18 -36.14
C GLY A 123 26.02 -2.11 -34.92
N PHE A 124 26.97 -3.05 -34.93
CA PHE A 124 27.31 -3.82 -33.73
C PHE A 124 27.96 -2.92 -32.68
N CYS A 125 27.53 -3.07 -31.43
CA CYS A 125 28.09 -2.38 -30.27
C CYS A 125 29.13 -3.22 -29.52
N TRP A 126 29.04 -4.55 -29.65
CA TRP A 126 29.83 -5.50 -28.87
C TRP A 126 30.53 -6.52 -29.74
N VAL A 127 31.78 -6.84 -29.41
CA VAL A 127 32.53 -7.98 -29.96
C VAL A 127 32.82 -8.99 -28.84
N ARG A 128 32.64 -10.28 -29.14
CA ARG A 128 33.05 -11.38 -28.26
C ARG A 128 34.25 -12.09 -28.89
N GLN A 129 35.37 -12.08 -28.18
CA GLN A 129 36.66 -12.61 -28.62
C GLN A 129 37.23 -13.57 -27.57
N ARG A 130 37.79 -14.68 -28.03
CA ARG A 130 38.52 -15.65 -27.20
C ARG A 130 39.95 -15.20 -26.94
N PHE A 131 40.42 -15.41 -25.71
CA PHE A 131 41.76 -15.14 -25.24
C PHE A 131 42.34 -16.41 -24.59
N PRO A 132 42.83 -17.38 -25.40
CA PRO A 132 43.24 -18.68 -24.91
C PRO A 132 44.44 -18.58 -23.98
N TRP A 133 44.27 -18.94 -22.71
CA TRP A 133 45.34 -18.98 -21.71
C TRP A 133 46.53 -19.81 -22.19
N ALA A 134 46.29 -20.92 -22.89
CA ALA A 134 47.32 -21.79 -23.45
C ALA A 134 48.24 -21.11 -24.48
N GLU A 135 47.77 -20.06 -25.18
CA GLU A 135 48.58 -19.26 -26.10
C GLU A 135 49.24 -18.06 -25.41
N ILE A 136 48.54 -17.48 -24.42
CA ILE A 136 48.99 -16.30 -23.70
C ILE A 136 50.11 -16.65 -22.70
N GLU A 137 50.00 -17.75 -21.97
CA GLU A 137 50.97 -18.21 -20.97
C GLU A 137 51.42 -19.67 -21.24
N PRO A 138 52.16 -19.91 -22.34
CA PRO A 138 52.57 -21.27 -22.73
C PRO A 138 53.51 -21.94 -21.73
N GLU A 139 54.22 -21.16 -20.90
CA GLU A 139 55.07 -21.60 -19.78
C GLU A 139 54.77 -20.73 -18.54
N PRO A 140 54.87 -21.25 -17.31
CA PRO A 140 54.45 -20.53 -16.11
C PRO A 140 55.15 -19.18 -15.96
N GLY A 141 54.37 -18.10 -15.80
CA GLY A 141 54.83 -16.72 -15.67
C GLY A 141 55.39 -16.08 -16.95
N GLN A 142 55.38 -16.78 -18.10
CA GLN A 142 55.95 -16.28 -19.36
C GLN A 142 54.86 -15.91 -20.37
N PHE A 143 54.41 -14.66 -20.29
CA PHE A 143 53.28 -14.16 -21.08
C PHE A 143 53.66 -13.65 -22.47
N ARG A 144 52.79 -13.90 -23.47
CA ARG A 144 52.91 -13.48 -24.87
C ARG A 144 51.79 -12.51 -25.26
N TRP A 145 51.89 -11.26 -24.80
CA TRP A 145 50.82 -10.26 -24.93
C TRP A 145 50.67 -9.61 -26.32
N GLU A 146 51.71 -9.56 -27.14
CA GLU A 146 51.80 -8.69 -28.34
C GLU A 146 50.62 -8.82 -29.31
N LYS A 147 50.18 -10.05 -29.64
CA LYS A 147 49.01 -10.31 -30.50
C LYS A 147 47.72 -9.71 -29.91
N TRP A 148 47.56 -9.87 -28.59
CA TRP A 148 46.36 -9.51 -27.85
C TRP A 148 46.29 -8.01 -27.56
N ASP A 149 47.44 -7.38 -27.28
CA ASP A 149 47.56 -5.92 -27.17
C ASP A 149 47.07 -5.19 -28.42
N ALA A 150 47.43 -5.71 -29.60
CA ALA A 150 46.99 -5.15 -30.88
C ALA A 150 45.48 -5.26 -31.06
N ILE A 151 44.88 -6.39 -30.67
CA ILE A 151 43.43 -6.64 -30.75
C ILE A 151 42.66 -5.72 -29.80
N VAL A 152 42.99 -5.73 -28.50
CA VAL A 152 42.30 -4.92 -27.47
C VAL A 152 42.35 -3.44 -27.85
N LYS A 153 43.52 -2.94 -28.24
CA LYS A 153 43.69 -1.57 -28.71
C LYS A 153 42.87 -1.24 -29.97
N ALA A 154 42.81 -2.16 -30.95
CA ALA A 154 42.08 -1.93 -32.19
C ALA A 154 40.55 -1.88 -31.98
N VAL A 155 40.04 -2.62 -30.99
CA VAL A 155 38.63 -2.61 -30.55
C VAL A 155 38.32 -1.35 -29.75
N SER A 156 39.12 -1.05 -28.72
CA SER A 156 39.00 0.15 -27.87
C SER A 156 39.00 1.47 -28.68
N LEU A 157 39.88 1.58 -29.68
CA LEU A 157 39.95 2.74 -30.59
C LEU A 157 38.67 3.01 -31.40
N ARG A 158 37.76 2.04 -31.51
CA ARG A 158 36.47 2.17 -32.22
C ARG A 158 35.27 2.37 -31.29
N GLY A 159 35.49 2.33 -29.97
CA GLY A 159 34.41 2.40 -28.99
C GLY A 159 33.49 1.18 -28.98
N LEU A 160 33.97 0.04 -29.50
CA LEU A 160 33.27 -1.25 -29.43
C LEU A 160 33.52 -1.87 -28.05
N GLY A 161 32.47 -2.36 -27.40
CA GLY A 161 32.60 -3.09 -26.14
C GLY A 161 33.17 -4.49 -26.37
N LEU A 162 34.11 -4.92 -25.53
CA LEU A 162 34.81 -6.21 -25.66
C LEU A 162 34.40 -7.17 -24.55
N VAL A 163 33.85 -8.33 -24.93
CA VAL A 163 33.71 -9.49 -24.04
C VAL A 163 34.91 -10.41 -24.27
N ALA A 164 35.80 -10.47 -23.28
CA ALA A 164 36.96 -11.35 -23.29
C ALA A 164 36.61 -12.74 -22.74
N VAL A 165 36.64 -13.77 -23.58
CA VAL A 165 36.45 -15.16 -23.15
C VAL A 165 37.79 -15.75 -22.72
N LEU A 166 37.94 -15.99 -21.42
CA LEU A 166 39.14 -16.59 -20.82
C LEU A 166 38.95 -18.10 -20.76
N ASP A 167 39.63 -18.82 -21.65
CA ASP A 167 39.47 -20.26 -21.84
C ASP A 167 40.79 -20.99 -22.12
N THR A 168 40.70 -22.32 -22.28
CA THR A 168 41.81 -23.29 -22.39
C THR A 168 42.72 -23.37 -21.16
N SER A 169 43.51 -24.43 -21.07
CA SER A 169 44.61 -24.57 -20.10
C SER A 169 45.95 -24.80 -20.83
N PRO A 170 47.06 -24.15 -20.45
CA PRO A 170 48.39 -24.45 -21.00
C PRO A 170 48.84 -25.85 -20.57
N LYS A 171 49.77 -26.46 -21.32
CA LYS A 171 50.18 -27.87 -21.11
C LYS A 171 50.67 -28.16 -19.69
N TRP A 172 51.32 -27.18 -19.06
CA TRP A 172 51.85 -27.31 -17.69
C TRP A 172 50.76 -27.31 -16.60
N ALA A 173 49.57 -26.77 -16.89
CA ALA A 173 48.45 -26.69 -15.95
C ALA A 173 47.43 -27.85 -16.09
N ARG A 174 47.61 -28.76 -17.07
CA ARG A 174 46.65 -29.86 -17.33
C ARG A 174 46.91 -31.08 -16.45
N ALA A 175 45.85 -31.80 -16.10
CA ALA A 175 45.98 -33.13 -15.52
C ALA A 175 46.63 -34.11 -16.53
N PRO A 176 47.46 -35.09 -16.11
CA PRO A 176 48.13 -36.00 -17.04
C PRO A 176 47.19 -36.81 -17.96
N LYS A 177 45.97 -37.11 -17.50
CA LYS A 177 44.93 -37.79 -18.28
C LYS A 177 44.36 -36.94 -19.44
N ASP A 178 44.43 -35.61 -19.32
CA ASP A 178 43.86 -34.65 -20.25
C ASP A 178 44.96 -33.89 -21.03
N ALA A 179 46.22 -34.34 -20.97
CA ALA A 179 47.39 -33.60 -21.47
C ALA A 179 47.29 -33.16 -22.94
N ALA A 180 46.60 -33.94 -23.79
CA ALA A 180 46.37 -33.63 -25.20
C ALA A 180 45.26 -32.58 -25.43
N ASN A 181 44.29 -32.46 -24.51
CA ASN A 181 43.09 -31.65 -24.69
C ASN A 181 43.29 -30.23 -24.12
N PRO A 182 43.31 -29.16 -24.96
CA PRO A 182 43.45 -27.78 -24.47
C PRO A 182 42.23 -27.26 -23.72
N TYR A 183 41.05 -27.85 -23.91
CA TYR A 183 39.80 -27.49 -23.25
C TYR A 183 39.52 -28.36 -22.01
N SER A 184 40.55 -28.96 -21.41
CA SER A 184 40.45 -29.45 -20.04
C SER A 184 40.51 -28.29 -19.04
N PRO A 185 39.76 -28.33 -17.93
CA PRO A 185 40.02 -27.42 -16.82
C PRO A 185 41.46 -27.60 -16.29
N PRO A 186 42.03 -26.60 -15.60
CA PRO A 186 43.31 -26.75 -14.93
C PRO A 186 43.23 -27.81 -13.83
N HIS A 187 44.37 -28.45 -13.54
CA HIS A 187 44.54 -29.31 -12.38
C HIS A 187 44.41 -28.51 -11.08
N GLU A 188 45.06 -27.34 -11.01
CA GLU A 188 44.96 -26.39 -9.91
C GLU A 188 44.21 -25.14 -10.35
N VAL A 189 43.04 -24.90 -9.77
CA VAL A 189 42.17 -23.75 -10.12
C VAL A 189 42.85 -22.41 -9.86
N SER A 190 43.77 -22.32 -8.89
CA SER A 190 44.55 -21.13 -8.59
C SER A 190 45.43 -20.67 -9.75
N ASP A 191 45.88 -21.58 -10.62
CA ASP A 191 46.77 -21.22 -11.73
C ASP A 191 46.02 -20.41 -12.79
N PHE A 192 44.77 -20.79 -13.09
CA PHE A 192 43.86 -19.98 -13.88
C PHE A 192 43.52 -18.66 -13.17
N GLY A 193 43.40 -18.68 -11.83
CA GLY A 193 43.23 -17.48 -11.02
C GLY A 193 44.36 -16.46 -11.20
N HIS A 194 45.62 -16.91 -11.15
CA HIS A 194 46.78 -16.05 -11.39
C HIS A 194 46.81 -15.48 -12.82
N PHE A 195 46.46 -16.29 -13.82
CA PHE A 195 46.31 -15.81 -15.20
C PHE A 195 45.20 -14.75 -15.32
N ALA A 196 44.02 -15.02 -14.77
CA ALA A 196 42.89 -14.10 -14.80
C ALA A 196 43.22 -12.76 -14.10
N GLN A 197 43.96 -12.80 -12.99
CA GLN A 197 44.48 -11.60 -12.33
C GLN A 197 45.46 -10.83 -13.23
N ALA A 198 46.43 -11.52 -13.85
CA ALA A 198 47.42 -10.89 -14.73
C ALA A 198 46.77 -10.27 -15.97
N PHE A 199 45.74 -10.93 -16.52
CA PHE A 199 44.94 -10.44 -17.65
C PHE A 199 44.13 -9.19 -17.27
N ALA A 200 43.40 -9.22 -16.15
CA ALA A 200 42.63 -8.08 -15.65
C ALA A 200 43.52 -6.89 -15.28
N HIS A 201 44.63 -7.12 -14.57
CA HIS A 201 45.62 -6.07 -14.28
C HIS A 201 46.21 -5.44 -15.56
N ARG A 202 46.27 -6.18 -16.67
CA ARG A 202 46.76 -5.64 -17.95
C ARG A 202 45.70 -4.82 -18.69
N TYR A 203 44.44 -5.29 -18.71
CA TYR A 203 43.42 -4.79 -19.64
C TYR A 203 42.18 -4.15 -18.98
N GLY A 204 42.05 -4.09 -17.65
CA GLY A 204 40.87 -3.52 -16.97
C GLY A 204 40.65 -2.01 -17.15
N ALA A 205 41.51 -1.32 -17.93
CA ALA A 205 41.25 0.04 -18.40
C ALA A 205 40.55 0.09 -19.78
N ASP A 206 40.51 -1.04 -20.50
CA ASP A 206 39.99 -1.19 -21.87
C ASP A 206 38.93 -2.31 -21.99
N ILE A 207 38.78 -3.18 -20.98
CA ILE A 207 37.88 -4.34 -20.97
C ILE A 207 37.07 -4.38 -19.68
N ASP A 208 35.77 -4.07 -19.77
CA ASP A 208 34.87 -4.18 -18.62
C ASP A 208 34.25 -5.58 -18.47
N TYR A 209 34.30 -6.48 -19.48
CA TYR A 209 33.50 -7.72 -19.49
C TYR A 209 34.34 -8.98 -19.72
N TYR A 210 34.28 -9.92 -18.76
CA TYR A 210 35.08 -11.15 -18.73
C TYR A 210 34.19 -12.38 -18.66
N GLN A 211 34.24 -13.25 -19.67
CA GLN A 211 33.56 -14.56 -19.66
C GLN A 211 34.52 -15.64 -19.15
N ILE A 212 34.14 -16.34 -18.08
CA ILE A 212 34.97 -17.41 -17.50
C ILE A 212 34.61 -18.77 -18.10
N TRP A 213 35.51 -19.30 -18.93
CA TRP A 213 35.35 -20.55 -19.70
C TRP A 213 34.25 -20.50 -20.77
N ASP A 214 34.15 -21.57 -21.58
CA ASP A 214 33.06 -21.78 -22.51
C ASP A 214 32.68 -23.28 -22.58
N GLU A 215 31.38 -23.59 -22.66
CA GLU A 215 30.83 -24.95 -22.78
C GLU A 215 31.29 -26.02 -21.75
N PRO A 216 31.45 -25.70 -20.45
CA PRO A 216 31.91 -26.65 -19.41
C PRO A 216 30.94 -27.82 -19.14
N ASN A 217 29.79 -27.84 -19.83
CA ASN A 217 28.74 -28.83 -19.69
C ASN A 217 28.79 -29.95 -20.75
N ILE A 218 29.77 -29.93 -21.67
CA ILE A 218 29.99 -31.00 -22.65
C ILE A 218 31.45 -31.45 -22.74
N TYR A 219 31.64 -32.70 -23.14
CA TYR A 219 32.88 -33.23 -23.70
C TYR A 219 33.08 -32.72 -25.14
N PRO A 220 34.28 -32.31 -25.58
CA PRO A 220 35.57 -32.32 -24.87
C PRO A 220 35.89 -31.05 -24.06
N HIS A 221 34.94 -30.12 -23.90
CA HIS A 221 35.13 -28.78 -23.32
C HIS A 221 35.26 -28.74 -21.78
N TRP A 222 35.29 -29.91 -21.14
CA TRP A 222 35.67 -30.09 -19.74
C TRP A 222 36.67 -31.25 -19.53
N GLY A 223 37.51 -31.51 -20.54
CA GLY A 223 38.48 -32.62 -20.56
C GLY A 223 37.86 -33.98 -20.97
N GLU A 224 38.63 -35.05 -20.87
CA GLU A 224 38.25 -36.41 -21.31
C GLU A 224 37.38 -37.17 -20.27
N GLY A 225 36.74 -36.44 -19.36
CA GLY A 225 36.03 -36.99 -18.20
C GLY A 225 34.58 -36.53 -18.08
N TYR A 226 33.96 -36.86 -16.96
CA TYR A 226 32.61 -36.38 -16.66
C TYR A 226 32.61 -34.87 -16.40
N VAL A 227 31.59 -34.18 -16.92
CA VAL A 227 31.39 -32.75 -16.69
C VAL A 227 31.08 -32.47 -15.22
N SER A 228 31.50 -31.31 -14.71
CA SER A 228 31.41 -31.00 -13.28
C SER A 228 30.87 -29.59 -13.03
N PRO A 229 29.56 -29.44 -12.74
CA PRO A 229 28.98 -28.14 -12.35
C PRO A 229 29.66 -27.55 -11.10
N THR A 230 30.06 -28.40 -10.15
CA THR A 230 30.81 -28.02 -8.94
C THR A 230 32.24 -27.60 -9.25
N GLY A 231 32.93 -28.32 -10.15
CA GLY A 231 34.27 -27.96 -10.62
C GLY A 231 34.27 -26.63 -11.38
N TYR A 232 33.30 -26.43 -12.28
CA TYR A 232 33.11 -25.16 -12.97
C TYR A 232 32.79 -24.01 -12.00
N THR A 233 31.94 -24.26 -10.99
CA THR A 233 31.66 -23.27 -9.93
C THR A 233 32.92 -22.86 -9.16
N ALA A 234 33.87 -23.77 -8.95
CA ALA A 234 35.16 -23.44 -8.32
C ALA A 234 36.04 -22.57 -9.23
N LEU A 235 36.10 -22.88 -10.53
CA LEU A 235 36.84 -22.09 -11.53
C LEU A 235 36.27 -20.67 -11.69
N LEU A 236 34.94 -20.57 -11.84
CA LEU A 236 34.21 -19.30 -11.91
C LEU A 236 34.45 -18.44 -10.66
N ARG A 237 34.38 -19.04 -9.46
CA ARG A 237 34.65 -18.35 -8.20
C ARG A 237 36.07 -17.79 -8.12
N GLU A 238 37.07 -18.57 -8.52
CA GLU A 238 38.45 -18.12 -8.49
C GLU A 238 38.69 -16.99 -9.49
N GLY A 239 38.24 -17.15 -10.74
CA GLY A 239 38.29 -16.10 -11.75
C GLY A 239 37.62 -14.81 -11.28
N TYR A 240 36.41 -14.90 -10.72
CA TYR A 240 35.70 -13.75 -10.14
C TYR A 240 36.51 -13.04 -9.05
N ILE A 241 37.05 -13.78 -8.07
CA ILE A 241 37.81 -13.20 -6.95
C ILE A 241 39.08 -12.51 -7.46
N GLN A 242 39.79 -13.15 -8.38
CA GLN A 242 41.09 -12.68 -8.85
C GLN A 242 40.98 -11.50 -9.82
N ILE A 243 39.96 -11.49 -10.69
CA ILE A 243 39.64 -10.34 -11.56
C ILE A 243 39.17 -9.16 -10.71
N LYS A 244 38.16 -9.34 -9.84
CA LYS A 244 37.65 -8.24 -8.97
C LYS A 244 38.71 -7.66 -8.03
N ALA A 245 39.78 -8.40 -7.73
CA ALA A 245 40.92 -7.91 -6.95
C ALA A 245 41.89 -7.03 -7.75
N ALA A 246 41.99 -7.22 -9.08
CA ALA A 246 42.77 -6.38 -9.98
C ALA A 246 41.96 -5.21 -10.56
N ASP A 247 40.70 -5.46 -10.89
CA ASP A 247 39.73 -4.52 -11.43
C ASP A 247 38.38 -4.68 -10.70
N PRO A 248 38.08 -3.81 -9.71
CA PRO A 248 36.83 -3.88 -8.94
C PRO A 248 35.55 -3.59 -9.74
N GLU A 249 35.64 -2.90 -10.88
CA GLU A 249 34.47 -2.50 -11.68
C GLU A 249 34.12 -3.52 -12.78
N ALA A 250 35.06 -4.42 -13.12
CA ALA A 250 34.87 -5.54 -14.05
C ALA A 250 33.58 -6.34 -13.86
N TYR A 251 32.90 -6.70 -14.95
CA TYR A 251 31.72 -7.56 -14.96
C TYR A 251 32.05 -8.99 -15.37
N ILE A 252 31.61 -9.94 -14.57
CA ILE A 252 31.91 -11.36 -14.75
C ILE A 252 30.70 -12.09 -15.36
N LEU A 253 30.91 -12.67 -16.53
CA LEU A 253 29.98 -13.58 -17.20
C LEU A 253 30.32 -15.03 -16.84
N THR A 254 29.29 -15.85 -16.64
CA THR A 254 29.45 -17.32 -16.66
C THR A 254 29.90 -17.80 -18.05
N ALA A 255 30.27 -19.07 -18.16
CA ALA A 255 30.46 -19.71 -19.46
C ALA A 255 29.15 -19.75 -20.25
N GLY A 256 29.23 -19.63 -21.57
CA GLY A 256 28.13 -20.00 -22.45
C GLY A 256 27.95 -21.51 -22.40
N LEU A 257 26.83 -21.99 -21.82
CA LEU A 257 26.53 -23.42 -21.77
C LEU A 257 26.03 -23.91 -23.14
N ALA A 258 26.58 -25.04 -23.61
CA ALA A 258 26.21 -25.68 -24.86
C ALA A 258 24.77 -26.23 -24.78
N PRO A 259 23.86 -25.91 -25.72
CA PRO A 259 22.50 -26.44 -25.71
C PRO A 259 22.49 -27.93 -26.07
N THR A 260 22.08 -28.80 -25.14
CA THR A 260 21.94 -30.26 -25.40
C THR A 260 20.71 -30.83 -24.68
N THR A 261 20.23 -31.98 -25.15
CA THR A 261 19.16 -32.76 -24.50
C THR A 261 19.72 -33.91 -23.64
N GLU A 262 21.03 -34.04 -23.54
CA GLU A 262 21.71 -35.11 -22.79
C GLU A 262 21.61 -34.93 -21.27
N SER A 263 21.73 -36.05 -20.54
CA SER A 263 21.52 -36.13 -19.09
C SER A 263 22.73 -36.68 -18.32
N GLY A 264 23.93 -36.50 -18.88
CA GLY A 264 25.19 -36.95 -18.29
C GLY A 264 25.60 -38.39 -18.63
N PRO A 265 26.81 -38.81 -18.20
CA PRO A 265 27.76 -38.04 -17.38
C PRO A 265 28.81 -37.25 -18.18
N LEU A 266 28.95 -37.50 -19.49
CA LEU A 266 29.91 -36.77 -20.35
C LEU A 266 29.36 -35.43 -20.85
N ASN A 267 28.06 -35.34 -21.13
CA ASN A 267 27.36 -34.14 -21.58
C ASN A 267 26.10 -33.94 -20.74
N LEU A 268 25.92 -32.76 -20.15
CA LEU A 268 24.75 -32.43 -19.33
C LEU A 268 24.03 -31.21 -19.91
N ASN A 269 22.71 -31.32 -20.08
CA ASN A 269 21.89 -30.20 -20.54
C ASN A 269 22.07 -28.96 -19.66
N GLU A 270 22.08 -27.81 -20.32
CA GLU A 270 22.36 -26.49 -19.75
C GLU A 270 21.40 -26.09 -18.61
N VAL A 271 20.14 -26.54 -18.65
CA VAL A 271 19.15 -26.29 -17.59
C VAL A 271 19.50 -27.03 -16.29
N ASP A 272 19.88 -28.31 -16.37
CA ASP A 272 20.28 -29.09 -15.19
C ASP A 272 21.69 -28.69 -14.71
N PHE A 273 22.63 -28.45 -15.62
CA PHE A 273 23.97 -27.95 -15.28
C PHE A 273 23.89 -26.61 -14.53
N LEU A 274 23.09 -25.65 -15.02
CA LEU A 274 22.86 -24.37 -14.32
C LEU A 274 22.24 -24.58 -12.93
N ARG A 275 21.29 -25.50 -12.79
CA ARG A 275 20.66 -25.79 -11.49
C ARG A 275 21.67 -26.34 -10.48
N GLU A 276 22.54 -27.25 -10.90
CA GLU A 276 23.60 -27.80 -10.05
C GLU A 276 24.71 -26.78 -9.75
N MET A 277 25.09 -25.96 -10.72
CA MET A 277 26.05 -24.85 -10.56
C MET A 277 25.56 -23.81 -9.54
N LEU A 278 24.28 -23.42 -9.61
CA LEU A 278 23.67 -22.51 -8.62
C LEU A 278 23.56 -23.17 -7.24
N ALA A 279 23.22 -24.46 -7.17
CA ALA A 279 23.20 -25.22 -5.91
C ALA A 279 24.60 -25.36 -5.28
N ALA A 280 25.66 -25.36 -6.08
CA ALA A 280 27.05 -25.31 -5.64
C ALA A 280 27.50 -23.91 -5.14
N GLY A 281 26.65 -22.88 -5.26
CA GLY A 281 26.88 -21.54 -4.73
C GLY A 281 27.37 -20.51 -5.76
N ALA A 282 27.28 -20.79 -7.06
CA ALA A 282 27.78 -19.89 -8.11
C ALA A 282 27.15 -18.49 -8.13
N GLY A 283 25.92 -18.31 -7.62
CA GLY A 283 25.20 -17.04 -7.65
C GLY A 283 25.87 -15.86 -6.92
N GLY A 284 26.92 -16.11 -6.12
CA GLY A 284 27.73 -15.03 -5.53
C GLY A 284 28.94 -14.59 -6.37
N PHE A 285 29.15 -15.19 -7.55
CA PHE A 285 30.42 -15.12 -8.30
C PHE A 285 30.23 -14.87 -9.81
N PHE A 286 29.11 -14.28 -10.22
CA PHE A 286 28.92 -13.72 -11.55
C PHE A 286 27.95 -12.53 -11.50
N ASP A 287 28.11 -11.59 -12.44
CA ASP A 287 27.24 -10.43 -12.60
C ASP A 287 26.17 -10.70 -13.68
N ILE A 288 26.52 -11.47 -14.72
CA ILE A 288 25.69 -11.76 -15.90
C ILE A 288 25.72 -13.27 -16.20
N LEU A 289 24.56 -13.86 -16.51
CA LEU A 289 24.49 -15.24 -17.00
C LEU A 289 24.72 -15.27 -18.52
N ALA A 290 25.71 -16.01 -18.99
CA ALA A 290 25.89 -16.27 -20.41
C ALA A 290 25.04 -17.47 -20.86
N ALA A 291 24.37 -17.34 -22.01
CA ALA A 291 23.58 -18.41 -22.62
C ALA A 291 23.84 -18.48 -24.12
N LYS A 292 23.82 -19.70 -24.68
CA LYS A 292 23.85 -19.94 -26.13
C LYS A 292 22.42 -20.22 -26.61
N ALA A 293 21.96 -19.49 -27.62
CA ALA A 293 20.61 -19.54 -28.17
C ALA A 293 20.66 -19.80 -29.68
N TYR A 294 21.16 -20.97 -30.04
CA TYR A 294 21.10 -21.47 -31.41
C TYR A 294 19.66 -21.75 -31.83
N GLY A 295 19.30 -21.33 -33.04
CA GLY A 295 17.97 -21.53 -33.62
C GLY A 295 17.69 -22.96 -34.06
N PHE A 296 18.76 -23.70 -34.40
CA PHE A 296 18.68 -24.99 -35.09
C PHE A 296 17.80 -24.89 -36.35
N ASP A 297 17.02 -25.91 -36.68
CA ASP A 297 16.08 -25.89 -37.81
C ASP A 297 14.75 -25.17 -37.49
N SER A 298 14.62 -24.54 -36.31
CA SER A 298 13.35 -23.97 -35.81
C SER A 298 13.25 -22.45 -36.01
N PRO A 299 12.06 -21.90 -36.33
CA PRO A 299 11.86 -20.45 -36.39
C PRO A 299 11.94 -19.81 -34.97
N PRO A 300 12.37 -18.53 -34.84
CA PRO A 300 12.58 -17.85 -33.56
C PRO A 300 11.38 -17.83 -32.64
N ALA A 301 10.15 -17.82 -33.17
CA ALA A 301 8.93 -17.78 -32.37
C ALA A 301 8.60 -19.14 -31.69
N GLU A 302 9.23 -20.24 -32.10
CA GLU A 302 8.84 -21.58 -31.66
C GLU A 302 9.02 -21.78 -30.13
N PRO A 303 7.99 -22.23 -29.38
CA PRO A 303 8.08 -22.37 -27.93
C PRO A 303 9.19 -23.32 -27.46
N PRO A 304 9.83 -23.04 -26.31
CA PRO A 304 10.84 -23.88 -25.71
C PRO A 304 10.27 -25.17 -25.11
N ALA A 305 11.08 -26.22 -25.07
CA ALA A 305 10.81 -27.45 -24.32
C ALA A 305 12.12 -28.14 -23.95
N LEU A 306 12.20 -28.83 -22.81
CA LEU A 306 13.41 -29.55 -22.37
C LEU A 306 13.89 -30.60 -23.38
N SER A 307 12.99 -31.18 -24.18
CA SER A 307 13.30 -32.17 -25.22
C SER A 307 13.56 -31.55 -26.60
N ARG A 308 13.66 -30.22 -26.74
CA ARG A 308 13.80 -29.51 -28.00
C ARG A 308 14.91 -28.46 -27.92
N LEU A 309 15.74 -28.41 -28.95
CA LEU A 309 16.74 -27.36 -29.12
C LEU A 309 16.15 -26.30 -30.07
N ASN A 310 16.09 -25.04 -29.62
CA ASN A 310 15.65 -23.88 -30.40
C ASN A 310 16.06 -22.56 -29.72
N PHE A 311 15.96 -21.45 -30.44
CA PHE A 311 16.34 -20.11 -29.98
C PHE A 311 15.75 -19.75 -28.60
N ARG A 312 14.46 -20.04 -28.39
CA ARG A 312 13.74 -19.66 -27.16
C ARG A 312 14.04 -20.54 -25.96
N ARG A 313 14.84 -21.59 -26.10
CA ARG A 313 15.21 -22.51 -25.01
C ARG A 313 15.86 -21.80 -23.81
N VAL A 314 16.51 -20.65 -24.05
CA VAL A 314 17.03 -19.76 -22.99
C VAL A 314 15.97 -19.28 -21.99
N GLU A 315 14.69 -19.24 -22.35
CA GLU A 315 13.59 -18.95 -21.42
C GLU A 315 13.57 -19.95 -20.24
N LEU A 316 13.98 -21.21 -20.46
CA LEU A 316 14.12 -22.23 -19.40
C LEU A 316 15.26 -21.93 -18.43
N LEU A 317 16.35 -21.31 -18.90
CA LEU A 317 17.43 -20.84 -18.02
C LEU A 317 16.93 -19.67 -17.15
N LYS A 318 16.11 -18.77 -17.70
CA LYS A 318 15.49 -17.69 -16.91
C LYS A 318 14.58 -18.25 -15.81
N GLU A 319 13.82 -19.32 -16.08
CA GLU A 319 13.02 -20.00 -15.04
C GLU A 319 13.87 -20.60 -13.90
N VAL A 320 15.11 -21.05 -14.18
CA VAL A 320 16.03 -21.57 -13.17
C VAL A 320 16.60 -20.47 -12.26
N VAL A 321 16.96 -19.30 -12.81
CA VAL A 321 17.46 -18.16 -11.99
C VAL A 321 16.34 -17.35 -11.33
N GLN A 322 15.10 -17.40 -11.86
CA GLN A 322 13.91 -16.79 -11.26
C GLN A 322 12.84 -17.85 -10.90
N PRO A 323 13.07 -18.73 -9.91
CA PRO A 323 12.03 -19.63 -9.46
C PRO A 323 10.86 -18.82 -8.87
N ARG A 324 9.72 -18.81 -9.57
CA ARG A 324 8.48 -18.21 -9.08
C ARG A 324 8.17 -18.71 -7.66
N PRO A 325 7.56 -17.89 -6.77
CA PRO A 325 7.01 -18.37 -5.52
C PRO A 325 5.78 -19.27 -5.78
N LEU A 326 6.05 -20.50 -6.20
CA LEU A 326 5.06 -21.54 -6.41
C LEU A 326 4.38 -21.86 -5.08
N SER A 327 3.05 -21.86 -5.11
CA SER A 327 2.21 -21.89 -3.92
C SER A 327 2.07 -23.28 -3.29
N LEU A 328 3.18 -23.89 -2.83
CA LEU A 328 3.15 -24.94 -1.81
C LEU A 328 4.54 -25.15 -1.15
N PRO A 329 4.66 -25.20 0.19
CA PRO A 329 5.94 -25.41 0.85
C PRO A 329 6.37 -26.88 0.79
N ARG A 330 7.29 -27.21 -0.11
CA ARG A 330 8.10 -28.44 -0.01
C ARG A 330 9.54 -28.09 0.40
N LEU A 331 9.78 -28.24 1.69
CA LEU A 331 11.03 -28.68 2.34
C LEU A 331 12.34 -28.40 1.57
N LEU A 332 13.10 -27.40 2.04
CA LEU A 332 14.54 -27.53 2.32
C LEU A 332 15.00 -26.36 3.22
N HIS A 333 15.18 -26.66 4.52
CA HIS A 333 15.78 -25.74 5.50
C HIS A 333 17.23 -26.17 5.78
N LEU A 334 18.09 -26.15 4.75
CA LEU A 334 19.51 -26.51 4.86
C LEU A 334 20.40 -25.64 3.97
N ALA A 335 20.50 -24.34 4.30
CA ALA A 335 21.69 -23.51 4.13
C ALA A 335 21.42 -22.13 4.75
N GLY A 336 22.13 -21.79 5.83
CA GLY A 336 22.00 -20.50 6.49
C GLY A 336 22.87 -19.43 5.82
N SER A 337 22.46 -18.94 4.66
CA SER A 337 23.11 -17.82 3.96
C SER A 337 22.04 -16.90 3.33
N SER A 338 22.14 -15.60 3.58
CA SER A 338 21.49 -14.54 2.81
C SER A 338 22.59 -13.67 2.20
N PRO A 339 22.35 -12.94 1.09
CA PRO A 339 21.06 -12.38 0.68
C PRO A 339 20.64 -12.68 -0.77
N GLN A 340 19.44 -12.19 -1.15
CA GLN A 340 19.02 -11.78 -2.50
C GLN A 340 19.38 -12.73 -3.67
N PHE A 341 18.37 -13.41 -4.22
CA PHE A 341 18.41 -13.76 -5.64
C PHE A 341 18.29 -12.46 -6.44
N THR A 342 19.44 -11.92 -6.86
CA THR A 342 19.53 -10.77 -7.76
C THR A 342 18.83 -11.10 -9.07
N ASP A 343 18.14 -10.13 -9.67
CA ASP A 343 17.61 -10.31 -11.00
C ASP A 343 18.75 -10.16 -12.01
N TYR A 344 19.38 -11.29 -12.38
CA TYR A 344 20.48 -11.31 -13.34
C TYR A 344 19.99 -11.01 -14.77
N ALA A 345 20.76 -10.21 -15.50
CA ALA A 345 20.65 -10.18 -16.94
C ALA A 345 21.20 -11.49 -17.53
N ILE A 346 20.65 -11.89 -18.68
CA ILE A 346 21.18 -12.99 -19.47
C ILE A 346 21.70 -12.42 -20.79
N TRP A 347 22.97 -12.67 -21.10
CA TRP A 347 23.56 -12.30 -22.38
C TRP A 347 23.57 -13.52 -23.29
N LEU A 348 23.09 -13.35 -24.51
CA LEU A 348 23.00 -14.41 -25.51
C LEU A 348 24.34 -14.44 -26.25
N VAL A 349 25.37 -15.03 -25.62
CA VAL A 349 26.77 -14.94 -26.05
C VAL A 349 27.06 -15.63 -27.38
N GLU A 350 26.18 -16.54 -27.81
CA GLU A 350 26.12 -17.07 -29.17
C GLU A 350 24.66 -17.28 -29.56
N ALA A 351 24.23 -16.73 -30.69
CA ALA A 351 22.88 -16.90 -31.22
C ALA A 351 22.91 -16.89 -32.76
N GLY A 352 21.97 -17.59 -33.40
CA GLY A 352 21.85 -17.59 -34.85
C GLY A 352 21.40 -18.92 -35.43
N TRP A 353 21.35 -18.94 -36.77
CA TRP A 353 21.00 -20.10 -37.59
C TRP A 353 22.17 -20.42 -38.51
N ASN A 354 22.43 -21.70 -38.73
CA ASN A 354 23.42 -22.15 -39.70
C ASN A 354 22.77 -22.21 -41.10
N ALA A 355 23.44 -21.72 -42.13
CA ALA A 355 22.99 -21.81 -43.51
C ALA A 355 24.16 -22.22 -44.42
N LEU A 356 24.31 -23.53 -44.64
CA LEU A 356 25.22 -24.10 -45.62
C LEU A 356 24.61 -24.02 -47.04
N PRO A 357 25.43 -23.85 -48.08
CA PRO A 357 24.94 -23.81 -49.45
C PRO A 357 24.37 -25.18 -49.88
N PRO A 358 23.41 -25.24 -50.83
CA PRO A 358 22.76 -26.50 -51.23
C PRO A 358 23.70 -27.56 -51.83
N ASP A 359 24.88 -27.15 -52.29
CA ASP A 359 25.95 -27.95 -52.88
C ASP A 359 27.15 -28.16 -51.92
N TRP A 360 26.93 -28.04 -50.60
CA TRP A 360 27.96 -28.26 -49.59
C TRP A 360 28.51 -29.70 -49.60
N GLU A 361 29.81 -29.84 -49.86
CA GLU A 361 30.55 -31.12 -49.85
C GLU A 361 31.38 -31.36 -48.57
N GLY A 362 31.36 -30.41 -47.62
CA GLY A 362 32.12 -30.48 -46.36
C GLY A 362 31.45 -31.30 -45.25
N GLU A 363 31.89 -31.12 -44.00
CA GLU A 363 31.30 -31.84 -42.85
C GLU A 363 29.86 -31.37 -42.55
N SER A 364 28.99 -32.28 -42.10
CA SER A 364 27.59 -31.98 -41.79
C SER A 364 27.44 -31.08 -40.56
N SER A 365 26.60 -30.05 -40.64
CA SER A 365 26.26 -29.19 -39.50
C SER A 365 25.52 -29.96 -38.39
N ILE A 366 26.05 -29.92 -37.17
CA ILE A 366 25.39 -30.40 -35.95
C ILE A 366 24.28 -29.44 -35.46
N TRP A 367 24.23 -28.22 -35.99
CA TRP A 367 23.25 -27.20 -35.65
C TRP A 367 22.06 -27.16 -36.62
N GLY A 368 21.88 -28.20 -37.45
CA GLY A 368 20.93 -28.14 -38.57
C GLY A 368 21.36 -27.16 -39.67
N SER A 369 20.49 -26.88 -40.63
CA SER A 369 20.75 -25.87 -41.67
C SER A 369 19.46 -25.34 -42.30
N VAL A 370 19.36 -24.02 -42.42
CA VAL A 370 18.27 -23.30 -43.11
C VAL A 370 18.78 -22.65 -44.40
N SER A 371 17.88 -22.06 -45.21
CA SER A 371 18.29 -21.23 -46.36
C SER A 371 18.91 -19.89 -45.92
N GLU A 372 19.68 -19.23 -46.80
CA GLU A 372 20.27 -17.91 -46.48
C GLU A 372 19.21 -16.84 -46.20
N GLU A 373 18.10 -16.87 -46.95
CA GLU A 373 16.97 -15.97 -46.76
C GLU A 373 16.27 -16.21 -45.41
N GLU A 374 16.18 -17.48 -44.99
CA GLU A 374 15.69 -17.83 -43.65
C GLU A 374 16.66 -17.42 -42.55
N GLN A 375 17.97 -17.63 -42.71
CA GLN A 375 18.97 -17.17 -41.74
C GLN A 375 18.87 -15.66 -41.52
N ALA A 376 18.82 -14.87 -42.59
CA ALA A 376 18.69 -13.42 -42.51
C ALA A 376 17.40 -13.00 -41.81
N ARG A 377 16.25 -13.58 -42.21
CA ARG A 377 14.94 -13.26 -41.64
C ARG A 377 14.83 -13.70 -40.17
N TYR A 378 15.22 -14.93 -39.84
CA TYR A 378 15.17 -15.47 -38.48
C TYR A 378 16.07 -14.69 -37.53
N THR A 379 17.25 -14.26 -37.97
CA THR A 379 18.15 -13.43 -37.15
C THR A 379 17.50 -12.09 -36.76
N VAL A 380 16.84 -11.42 -37.71
CA VAL A 380 16.10 -10.17 -37.44
C VAL A 380 14.87 -10.41 -36.54
N GLU A 381 14.10 -11.46 -36.80
CA GLU A 381 12.96 -11.86 -35.97
C GLU A 381 13.40 -12.19 -34.52
N ALA A 382 14.54 -12.84 -34.34
CA ALA A 382 15.11 -13.22 -33.05
C ALA A 382 15.58 -12.02 -32.22
N LEU A 383 16.27 -11.06 -32.85
CA LEU A 383 16.69 -9.81 -32.20
C LEU A 383 15.47 -9.00 -31.73
N ARG A 384 14.43 -8.87 -32.57
CA ARG A 384 13.17 -8.22 -32.19
C ARG A 384 12.44 -8.99 -31.10
N TRP A 385 12.41 -10.32 -31.17
CA TRP A 385 11.79 -11.15 -30.13
C TRP A 385 12.42 -10.89 -28.76
N ALA A 386 13.75 -10.86 -28.68
CA ALA A 386 14.48 -10.55 -27.46
C ALA A 386 14.12 -9.16 -26.91
N GLN A 387 14.14 -8.13 -27.76
CA GLN A 387 13.76 -6.76 -27.38
C GLN A 387 12.31 -6.67 -26.88
N GLU A 388 11.36 -7.33 -27.54
CA GLU A 388 9.93 -7.25 -27.25
C GLU A 388 9.47 -8.08 -26.03
N HIS A 389 10.12 -9.23 -25.78
CA HIS A 389 9.63 -10.25 -24.85
C HIS A 389 10.58 -10.53 -23.69
N TRP A 390 11.86 -10.18 -23.80
CA TRP A 390 12.90 -10.52 -22.82
C TRP A 390 13.52 -9.26 -22.19
N PRO A 391 12.81 -8.51 -21.32
CA PRO A 391 13.34 -7.34 -20.60
C PRO A 391 14.44 -7.68 -19.55
N TRP A 392 14.90 -8.92 -19.56
CA TRP A 392 16.02 -9.46 -18.78
C TRP A 392 17.22 -9.81 -19.68
N ALA A 393 17.06 -9.82 -20.99
CA ALA A 393 18.15 -10.06 -21.92
C ALA A 393 18.98 -8.78 -22.06
N GLY A 394 20.29 -8.92 -22.20
CA GLY A 394 21.19 -7.82 -22.56
C GLY A 394 21.63 -7.93 -24.02
N ALA A 395 22.94 -7.98 -24.25
CA ALA A 395 23.49 -8.12 -25.59
C ALA A 395 23.23 -9.53 -26.19
N VAL A 396 22.98 -9.54 -27.51
CA VAL A 396 22.76 -10.71 -28.34
C VAL A 396 23.89 -10.80 -29.36
N PHE A 397 24.78 -11.77 -29.15
CA PHE A 397 25.97 -11.97 -29.96
C PHE A 397 25.68 -12.98 -31.06
N ILE A 398 25.56 -12.47 -32.29
CA ILE A 398 25.40 -13.33 -33.45
C ILE A 398 26.65 -14.22 -33.58
N TYR A 399 26.45 -15.50 -33.87
CA TYR A 399 27.51 -16.42 -34.26
C TYR A 399 27.44 -16.53 -35.79
N HIS A 400 28.43 -16.08 -36.57
CA HIS A 400 29.63 -15.28 -36.20
C HIS A 400 30.11 -14.43 -37.39
N PHE A 401 31.12 -13.57 -37.22
CA PHE A 401 31.60 -12.70 -38.30
C PHE A 401 32.27 -13.47 -39.45
N GLN A 402 33.41 -14.10 -39.16
CA GLN A 402 34.15 -15.06 -40.01
C GLN A 402 34.90 -16.04 -39.07
N PRO A 403 34.90 -17.36 -39.35
CA PRO A 403 35.54 -18.36 -38.48
C PRO A 403 36.99 -18.64 -38.90
N ALA A 404 37.89 -18.78 -37.92
CA ALA A 404 39.29 -19.18 -38.17
C ALA A 404 39.42 -20.72 -38.31
N VAL A 405 38.80 -21.29 -39.35
CA VAL A 405 38.59 -22.75 -39.51
C VAL A 405 38.77 -23.19 -40.97
N PRO A 406 38.99 -24.50 -41.24
CA PRO A 406 39.06 -25.02 -42.61
C PRO A 406 37.82 -24.69 -43.47
N PRO A 407 37.96 -24.50 -44.79
CA PRO A 407 36.84 -24.15 -45.68
C PRO A 407 35.66 -25.14 -45.71
N ASP A 408 35.91 -26.39 -45.34
CA ASP A 408 34.99 -27.53 -45.30
C ASP A 408 34.32 -27.75 -43.92
N ASP A 409 34.54 -26.85 -42.97
CA ASP A 409 33.95 -26.87 -41.64
C ASP A 409 32.55 -26.22 -41.62
N PRO A 410 31.51 -26.86 -41.06
CA PRO A 410 30.13 -26.37 -41.08
C PRO A 410 29.93 -25.05 -40.34
N ARG A 411 30.90 -24.60 -39.54
CA ARG A 411 30.88 -23.26 -38.94
C ARG A 411 30.77 -22.16 -40.01
N TRP A 412 31.30 -22.34 -41.22
CA TRP A 412 31.12 -21.37 -42.31
C TRP A 412 29.64 -21.03 -42.61
N GLY A 413 28.71 -21.95 -42.35
CA GLY A 413 27.27 -21.69 -42.49
C GLY A 413 26.76 -20.55 -41.59
N PHE A 414 27.41 -20.25 -40.47
CA PHE A 414 27.09 -19.15 -39.55
C PHE A 414 27.75 -17.80 -39.90
N SER A 415 28.71 -17.78 -40.83
CA SER A 415 29.51 -16.59 -41.14
C SER A 415 28.64 -15.43 -41.66
N LEU A 416 28.94 -14.18 -41.31
CA LEU A 416 28.28 -12.99 -41.87
C LEU A 416 28.89 -12.55 -43.22
N LEU A 417 30.15 -12.91 -43.47
CA LEU A 417 30.84 -12.70 -44.75
C LEU A 417 31.19 -14.05 -45.39
N TRP A 418 31.34 -14.07 -46.71
CA TRP A 418 31.98 -15.18 -47.42
C TRP A 418 33.50 -15.19 -47.21
N GLN A 419 34.17 -16.23 -47.73
CA GLN A 419 35.64 -16.38 -47.70
C GLN A 419 36.37 -15.33 -48.56
N ASP A 420 35.67 -14.65 -49.47
CA ASP A 420 36.17 -13.53 -50.27
C ASP A 420 35.84 -12.14 -49.66
N ASP A 421 35.43 -12.13 -48.38
CA ASP A 421 34.95 -10.99 -47.60
C ASP A 421 33.66 -10.32 -48.12
N SER A 422 32.95 -10.90 -49.09
CA SER A 422 31.69 -10.32 -49.55
C SER A 422 30.56 -10.53 -48.52
N PRO A 423 29.73 -9.51 -48.21
CA PRO A 423 28.68 -9.65 -47.21
C PRO A 423 27.54 -10.59 -47.63
N ARG A 424 27.17 -11.51 -46.72
CA ARG A 424 26.02 -12.42 -46.88
C ARG A 424 24.69 -11.71 -46.57
N PRO A 425 23.52 -12.25 -46.99
CA PRO A 425 22.22 -11.61 -46.75
C PRO A 425 21.94 -11.25 -45.28
N VAL A 426 22.40 -12.10 -44.35
CA VAL A 426 22.27 -11.87 -42.90
C VAL A 426 23.03 -10.63 -42.40
N TYR A 427 24.20 -10.30 -42.97
CA TYR A 427 24.93 -9.06 -42.62
C TYR A 427 24.07 -7.82 -42.92
N ARG A 428 23.49 -7.76 -44.14
CA ARG A 428 22.66 -6.62 -44.58
C ARG A 428 21.37 -6.51 -43.75
N ALA A 429 20.74 -7.64 -43.44
CA ALA A 429 19.54 -7.66 -42.60
C ALA A 429 19.79 -7.12 -41.18
N VAL A 430 20.97 -7.36 -40.61
CA VAL A 430 21.36 -6.81 -39.29
C VAL A 430 21.75 -5.33 -39.40
N GLU A 431 22.48 -4.93 -40.43
CA GLU A 431 22.84 -3.54 -40.74
C GLU A 431 21.58 -2.65 -40.87
N GLU A 432 20.57 -3.11 -41.62
CA GLU A 432 19.27 -2.42 -41.75
C GLU A 432 18.49 -2.35 -40.43
N LEU A 433 18.54 -3.40 -39.60
CA LEU A 433 17.90 -3.41 -38.29
C LEU A 433 18.59 -2.44 -37.31
N ALA A 434 19.92 -2.44 -37.25
CA ALA A 434 20.70 -1.58 -36.37
C ALA A 434 20.61 -0.09 -36.76
N ALA A 435 20.42 0.20 -38.05
CA ALA A 435 20.17 1.56 -38.55
C ALA A 435 18.75 2.10 -38.22
N SER A 436 17.84 1.27 -37.71
CA SER A 436 16.48 1.69 -37.35
C SER A 436 16.47 2.53 -36.06
N PRO A 437 15.59 3.56 -35.94
CA PRO A 437 15.53 4.40 -34.74
C PRO A 437 15.23 3.57 -33.46
N PRO A 438 15.99 3.76 -32.36
CA PRO A 438 15.80 2.99 -31.14
C PRO A 438 14.48 3.33 -30.44
N LEU A 439 13.84 2.31 -29.85
CA LEU A 439 12.53 2.37 -29.18
C LEU A 439 12.59 1.72 -27.80
N LEU A 440 11.78 2.20 -26.84
CA LEU A 440 11.58 1.50 -25.58
C LEU A 440 10.53 0.38 -25.73
N TYR A 441 10.93 -0.87 -25.53
CA TYR A 441 10.05 -2.04 -25.58
C TYR A 441 9.47 -2.40 -24.19
N PRO A 442 8.50 -3.32 -24.07
CA PRO A 442 7.89 -3.69 -22.79
C PRO A 442 8.91 -4.12 -21.71
N GLY A 443 9.10 -3.29 -20.68
CA GLY A 443 10.15 -3.48 -19.68
C GLY A 443 10.52 -2.19 -18.94
N PRO A 444 11.43 -2.27 -17.94
CA PRO A 444 12.00 -1.10 -17.28
C PRO A 444 13.26 -0.58 -18.02
N HIS A 445 13.38 0.74 -18.18
CA HIS A 445 14.43 1.42 -18.95
C HIS A 445 15.01 2.62 -18.20
N ARG A 446 16.33 2.80 -18.20
CA ARG A 446 17.02 3.91 -17.54
C ARG A 446 16.73 5.23 -18.25
N ALA A 447 16.85 6.33 -17.53
CA ALA A 447 16.70 7.65 -18.13
C ALA A 447 17.77 7.96 -19.20
N ASN A 448 18.95 7.33 -19.15
CA ASN A 448 20.00 7.50 -20.16
C ASN A 448 19.90 6.52 -21.34
N HIS A 449 18.78 5.80 -21.52
CA HIS A 449 18.57 4.88 -22.65
C HIS A 449 18.60 5.63 -24.00
N PRO A 450 19.33 5.16 -25.04
CA PRO A 450 19.57 5.90 -26.29
C PRO A 450 18.32 6.26 -27.11
N ALA A 451 17.21 5.51 -26.97
CA ALA A 451 15.90 5.90 -27.52
C ALA A 451 15.34 7.23 -26.98
N ILE A 452 15.77 7.70 -25.81
CA ILE A 452 15.22 8.90 -25.18
C ILE A 452 15.97 10.13 -25.70
N SER A 453 15.27 11.00 -26.42
CA SER A 453 15.85 12.25 -26.91
C SER A 453 15.68 13.38 -25.90
N TYR A 454 16.71 14.20 -25.75
CA TYR A 454 16.77 15.31 -24.80
C TYR A 454 17.02 16.63 -25.52
N LYS A 455 16.22 17.65 -25.21
CA LYS A 455 16.35 19.02 -25.71
C LYS A 455 16.62 19.96 -24.54
N GLY A 456 17.65 20.80 -24.68
CA GLY A 456 18.20 21.66 -23.62
C GLY A 456 19.31 20.95 -22.83
N ASP A 457 19.92 21.66 -21.88
CA ASP A 457 21.14 21.23 -21.16
C ASP A 457 20.87 20.17 -20.07
N TRP A 458 20.29 19.04 -20.45
CA TRP A 458 20.00 17.93 -19.54
C TRP A 458 21.31 17.26 -19.08
N ARG A 459 21.35 16.88 -17.80
CA ARG A 459 22.46 16.09 -17.24
C ARG A 459 22.01 14.65 -17.06
N LEU A 460 22.75 13.71 -17.64
CA LEU A 460 22.49 12.28 -17.55
C LEU A 460 23.58 11.60 -16.73
N SER A 461 23.19 10.58 -15.96
CA SER A 461 24.12 9.67 -15.28
C SER A 461 23.44 8.31 -15.08
N PRO A 462 24.17 7.26 -14.64
CA PRO A 462 23.56 6.00 -14.21
C PRO A 462 22.53 6.15 -13.08
N LEU A 463 22.52 7.27 -12.35
CA LEU A 463 21.56 7.57 -11.28
C LEU A 463 20.24 8.18 -11.78
N GLY A 464 20.15 8.55 -13.07
CA GLY A 464 18.97 9.16 -13.70
C GLY A 464 19.29 10.40 -14.54
N ALA A 465 18.22 11.08 -14.97
CA ALA A 465 18.26 12.38 -15.63
C ALA A 465 17.92 13.51 -14.66
N ASP A 466 18.65 14.61 -14.77
CA ASP A 466 18.45 15.84 -14.00
C ASP A 466 18.02 17.02 -14.88
N ILE A 467 17.07 17.80 -14.36
CA ILE A 467 16.37 18.85 -15.09
C ILE A 467 17.29 20.07 -15.26
N PRO A 468 17.38 20.69 -16.46
CA PRO A 468 18.25 21.85 -16.66
C PRO A 468 17.85 23.04 -15.78
N HIS A 469 18.83 23.83 -15.35
CA HIS A 469 18.57 25.02 -14.55
C HIS A 469 17.84 26.08 -15.38
N GLY A 470 16.70 26.58 -14.89
CA GLY A 470 15.91 27.60 -15.59
C GLY A 470 15.04 27.08 -16.75
N ALA A 471 14.85 25.76 -16.88
CA ALA A 471 14.17 25.04 -17.96
C ALA A 471 12.66 25.36 -18.24
N GLN A 472 12.15 26.56 -17.95
CA GLN A 472 10.74 26.91 -18.10
C GLN A 472 10.30 27.05 -19.57
N GLY A 473 10.06 25.91 -20.22
CA GLY A 473 9.50 25.81 -21.58
C GLY A 473 10.50 25.46 -22.69
N ASP A 474 11.79 25.76 -22.50
CA ASP A 474 12.82 25.51 -23.52
C ASP A 474 13.38 24.08 -23.53
N ALA A 475 13.32 23.40 -22.38
CA ALA A 475 13.74 22.01 -22.26
C ALA A 475 12.59 21.04 -22.49
N SER A 476 12.88 19.89 -23.10
CA SER A 476 11.94 18.76 -23.19
C SER A 476 12.68 17.44 -23.32
N MET A 477 11.97 16.34 -23.12
CA MET A 477 12.41 15.01 -23.53
C MET A 477 11.32 14.32 -24.35
N GLU A 478 11.72 13.43 -25.26
CA GLU A 478 10.81 12.56 -26.00
C GLU A 478 11.19 11.10 -25.76
N VAL A 479 10.18 10.30 -25.47
CA VAL A 479 10.28 8.89 -25.08
C VAL A 479 9.44 8.10 -26.09
N PRO A 480 10.04 7.57 -27.17
CA PRO A 480 9.37 6.69 -28.12
C PRO A 480 9.32 5.27 -27.55
N PHE A 481 8.15 4.62 -27.61
CA PHE A 481 7.94 3.31 -26.99
C PHE A 481 6.95 2.43 -27.77
N VAL A 482 7.04 1.11 -27.55
CA VAL A 482 6.11 0.10 -28.08
C VAL A 482 5.42 -0.61 -26.92
N GLY A 483 4.10 -0.42 -26.78
CA GLY A 483 3.36 -1.04 -25.67
C GLY A 483 1.92 -0.54 -25.52
N THR A 484 1.27 -0.89 -24.41
CA THR A 484 -0.11 -0.49 -24.06
C THR A 484 -0.19 0.65 -23.03
N GLY A 485 0.96 1.11 -22.55
CA GLY A 485 1.07 2.16 -21.54
C GLY A 485 2.51 2.45 -21.15
N LEU A 486 2.70 3.58 -20.45
CA LEU A 486 4.00 4.09 -20.01
C LEU A 486 3.87 4.60 -18.57
N ASP A 487 4.73 4.10 -17.69
CA ASP A 487 4.98 4.65 -16.37
C ASP A 487 6.34 5.37 -16.37
N ILE A 488 6.47 6.45 -15.60
CA ILE A 488 7.76 7.10 -15.26
C ILE A 488 8.10 6.79 -13.80
N VAL A 489 9.39 6.63 -13.49
CA VAL A 489 9.88 6.53 -12.12
C VAL A 489 10.62 7.80 -11.74
N VAL A 490 10.13 8.47 -10.69
CA VAL A 490 10.64 9.76 -10.24
C VAL A 490 11.10 9.74 -8.79
N ARG A 491 12.13 10.53 -8.48
CA ARG A 491 12.56 10.84 -7.11
C ARG A 491 11.93 12.16 -6.67
N ARG A 492 10.89 12.07 -5.84
CA ARG A 492 10.23 13.26 -5.27
C ARG A 492 11.04 13.83 -4.12
N GLY A 493 10.76 15.08 -3.76
CA GLY A 493 11.36 15.72 -2.58
C GLY A 493 10.62 16.98 -2.14
N ASP A 494 11.16 17.66 -1.14
CA ASP A 494 10.60 18.90 -0.58
C ASP A 494 10.93 20.13 -1.43
N TYR A 495 10.52 20.08 -2.70
CA TYR A 495 10.67 21.16 -3.67
C TYR A 495 9.43 21.24 -4.56
N TRP A 496 9.10 22.43 -5.08
CA TRP A 496 8.04 22.57 -6.06
C TRP A 496 8.59 22.35 -7.47
N ALA A 497 8.10 21.30 -8.13
CA ALA A 497 8.33 21.06 -9.54
C ALA A 497 7.23 20.19 -10.15
N LEU A 498 7.03 20.36 -11.45
CA LEU A 498 6.09 19.60 -12.25
C LEU A 498 6.61 19.34 -13.66
N MET A 499 6.02 18.38 -14.35
CA MET A 499 6.21 18.16 -15.79
C MET A 499 4.85 18.19 -16.49
N TYR A 500 4.74 18.92 -17.60
CA TYR A 500 3.64 18.74 -18.54
C TYR A 500 3.96 17.54 -19.43
N VAL A 501 2.97 16.68 -19.67
CA VAL A 501 3.18 15.42 -20.40
C VAL A 501 2.12 15.25 -21.47
N THR A 502 2.52 14.95 -22.70
CA THR A 502 1.62 14.51 -23.77
C THR A 502 2.04 13.14 -24.29
N VAL A 503 1.07 12.35 -24.76
CA VAL A 503 1.31 11.09 -25.49
C VAL A 503 0.58 11.20 -26.82
N ASP A 504 1.30 10.96 -27.92
CA ASP A 504 0.83 11.12 -29.31
C ASP A 504 0.20 12.51 -29.56
N GLY A 505 0.83 13.55 -29.02
CA GLY A 505 0.37 14.94 -29.09
C GLY A 505 -0.87 15.28 -28.26
N LYS A 506 -1.47 14.30 -27.56
CA LYS A 506 -2.67 14.49 -26.72
C LYS A 506 -2.30 14.55 -25.23
N PRO A 507 -3.11 15.20 -24.37
CA PRO A 507 -2.92 15.12 -22.93
C PRO A 507 -2.93 13.67 -22.43
N ALA A 508 -1.85 13.28 -21.73
CA ALA A 508 -1.62 11.97 -21.17
C ALA A 508 -2.82 11.49 -20.32
N ASN A 509 -3.33 10.29 -20.61
CA ASN A 509 -4.67 9.89 -20.18
C ASN A 509 -4.77 9.36 -18.73
N ALA A 510 -3.65 9.16 -18.04
CA ALA A 510 -3.60 8.72 -16.64
C ALA A 510 -3.22 9.84 -15.64
N LEU A 511 -3.00 11.06 -16.14
CA LEU A 511 -2.61 12.23 -15.36
C LEU A 511 -3.75 13.26 -15.21
N PRO A 512 -3.77 14.01 -14.09
CA PRO A 512 -4.70 15.11 -13.88
C PRO A 512 -4.45 16.26 -14.86
N ARG A 513 -5.50 17.05 -15.11
CA ARG A 513 -5.46 18.19 -16.04
C ARG A 513 -5.57 19.53 -15.32
N ASP A 514 -4.77 20.49 -15.76
CA ASP A 514 -4.76 21.86 -15.26
C ASP A 514 -5.96 22.67 -15.77
N SER A 515 -6.02 23.96 -15.43
CA SER A 515 -7.11 24.85 -15.86
C SER A 515 -7.14 25.13 -17.37
N GLN A 516 -6.07 24.79 -18.10
CA GLN A 516 -5.95 24.90 -19.56
C GLN A 516 -6.16 23.53 -20.26
N GLY A 517 -6.44 22.47 -19.52
CA GLY A 517 -6.64 21.12 -20.04
C GLY A 517 -5.36 20.32 -20.30
N ARG A 518 -4.18 20.87 -19.95
CA ARG A 518 -2.89 20.20 -20.08
C ARG A 518 -2.72 19.18 -18.95
N SER A 519 -2.27 17.97 -19.28
CA SER A 519 -1.92 16.96 -18.29
C SER A 519 -0.57 17.28 -17.65
N TYR A 520 -0.51 17.14 -16.32
CA TYR A 520 0.69 17.45 -15.55
C TYR A 520 0.99 16.39 -14.49
N LEU A 521 2.26 16.35 -14.08
CA LEU A 521 2.86 15.43 -13.14
C LEU A 521 3.59 16.23 -12.06
N ILE A 522 3.29 16.00 -10.78
CA ILE A 522 3.95 16.69 -9.64
C ILE A 522 5.14 15.86 -9.13
N LEU A 523 6.24 16.56 -8.81
CA LEU A 523 7.46 16.00 -8.20
C LEU A 523 7.60 16.34 -6.71
N HIS A 524 6.72 17.18 -6.15
CA HIS A 524 6.69 17.49 -4.73
C HIS A 524 6.18 16.29 -3.89
N ASP A 525 6.98 15.88 -2.90
CA ASP A 525 6.54 15.12 -1.72
C ASP A 525 7.59 15.29 -0.60
N PRO A 526 7.26 15.92 0.54
CA PRO A 526 8.22 16.13 1.63
C PRO A 526 8.68 14.81 2.28
N LEU A 527 8.02 13.68 1.98
CA LEU A 527 8.46 12.35 2.40
C LEU A 527 9.58 11.77 1.52
N HIS A 528 10.04 12.49 0.48
CA HIS A 528 11.17 12.12 -0.39
C HIS A 528 11.05 10.72 -1.04
N LYS A 529 9.81 10.30 -1.33
CA LYS A 529 9.53 8.96 -1.87
C LYS A 529 9.92 8.88 -3.34
N VAL A 530 10.54 7.76 -3.72
CA VAL A 530 10.58 7.32 -5.12
C VAL A 530 9.19 6.83 -5.48
N ALA A 531 8.66 7.28 -6.62
CA ALA A 531 7.30 6.97 -7.06
C ALA A 531 7.29 6.54 -8.54
N THR A 532 6.64 5.41 -8.82
CA THR A 532 6.27 4.99 -10.18
C THR A 532 4.90 5.56 -10.51
N ILE A 533 4.80 6.37 -11.57
CA ILE A 533 3.61 7.14 -11.90
C ILE A 533 3.21 6.88 -13.35
N THR A 534 2.00 6.38 -13.53
CA THR A 534 1.45 6.11 -14.86
C THR A 534 1.20 7.41 -15.63
N LEU A 535 1.88 7.55 -16.76
CA LEU A 535 1.67 8.63 -17.71
C LEU A 535 0.48 8.30 -18.62
N ALA A 536 0.48 7.09 -19.18
CA ALA A 536 -0.61 6.58 -20.02
C ALA A 536 -0.87 5.08 -19.82
N LYS A 537 -2.12 4.67 -20.03
CA LYS A 537 -2.58 3.27 -19.93
C LYS A 537 -3.73 3.00 -20.88
N GLY A 538 -3.91 1.74 -21.29
CA GLY A 538 -4.99 1.35 -22.20
C GLY A 538 -4.84 1.93 -23.61
N LEU A 539 -3.60 2.17 -24.03
CA LEU A 539 -3.26 2.44 -25.42
C LEU A 539 -3.39 1.12 -26.24
N PRO A 540 -3.71 1.19 -27.54
CA PRO A 540 -3.55 0.03 -28.42
C PRO A 540 -2.08 -0.43 -28.38
N TYR A 541 -1.80 -1.73 -28.49
CA TYR A 541 -0.41 -2.18 -28.58
C TYR A 541 0.20 -1.69 -29.91
N GLY A 542 1.20 -0.82 -29.83
CA GLY A 542 1.85 -0.23 -30.99
C GLY A 542 2.87 0.84 -30.62
N HIS A 543 3.36 1.58 -31.61
CA HIS A 543 4.32 2.66 -31.43
C HIS A 543 3.65 3.95 -30.95
N HIS A 544 4.24 4.56 -29.92
CA HIS A 544 3.77 5.78 -29.26
C HIS A 544 4.94 6.71 -28.94
N ILE A 545 4.67 8.01 -28.82
CA ILE A 545 5.66 9.00 -28.37
C ILE A 545 5.11 9.78 -27.18
N ALA A 546 5.78 9.69 -26.03
CA ALA A 546 5.53 10.56 -24.89
C ALA A 546 6.51 11.75 -24.90
N ARG A 547 6.00 12.99 -24.84
CA ARG A 547 6.81 14.21 -24.69
C ARG A 547 6.59 14.79 -23.30
N LEU A 548 7.68 15.09 -22.59
CA LEU A 548 7.66 15.69 -21.26
C LEU A 548 8.37 17.05 -21.28
N THR A 549 7.78 18.05 -20.63
CA THR A 549 8.30 19.42 -20.52
C THR A 549 8.33 19.84 -19.05
N PRO A 550 9.52 19.98 -18.42
CA PRO A 550 9.65 20.28 -17.00
C PRO A 550 9.38 21.74 -16.66
N TYR A 551 9.08 21.97 -15.38
CA TYR A 551 8.96 23.28 -14.74
C TYR A 551 9.36 23.10 -13.25
N GLY A 552 10.52 23.62 -12.86
CA GLY A 552 11.11 23.36 -11.53
C GLY A 552 12.01 22.11 -11.50
N GLY A 553 12.59 21.80 -10.34
CA GLY A 553 13.21 20.49 -10.07
C GLY A 553 14.66 20.32 -10.56
N TRP A 554 15.35 21.41 -10.83
CA TRP A 554 16.78 21.42 -11.20
C TRP A 554 17.68 20.96 -10.05
N SER A 555 18.76 20.23 -10.39
CA SER A 555 19.72 19.65 -9.43
C SER A 555 19.10 18.67 -8.42
N GLN A 556 18.02 17.97 -8.81
CA GLN A 556 17.32 17.00 -7.95
C GLN A 556 17.51 15.53 -8.41
N TRP A 557 18.00 15.30 -9.63
CA TRP A 557 18.04 13.97 -10.27
C TRP A 557 16.66 13.29 -10.22
N ALA A 558 15.66 14.06 -10.65
CA ALA A 558 14.25 13.75 -10.40
C ALA A 558 13.70 12.57 -11.20
N ILE A 559 14.38 12.11 -12.26
CA ILE A 559 13.86 11.10 -13.18
C ILE A 559 14.83 9.91 -13.23
N LEU A 560 14.40 8.75 -12.73
CA LEU A 560 15.24 7.54 -12.67
C LEU A 560 15.14 6.73 -13.96
N GLY A 561 13.96 6.70 -14.58
CA GLY A 561 13.71 5.95 -15.80
C GLY A 561 12.23 5.77 -16.07
N PHE A 562 11.92 4.82 -16.94
CA PHE A 562 10.58 4.53 -17.46
C PHE A 562 10.26 3.04 -17.34
N ARG A 563 8.97 2.70 -17.37
CA ARG A 563 8.51 1.31 -17.52
C ARG A 563 7.41 1.26 -18.57
N VAL A 564 7.66 0.55 -19.66
CA VAL A 564 6.70 0.33 -20.74
C VAL A 564 5.87 -0.91 -20.42
N ARG A 565 4.56 -0.84 -20.64
CA ARG A 565 3.63 -1.94 -20.38
C ARG A 565 3.39 -2.78 -21.64
N GLY A 566 3.56 -4.09 -21.52
CA GLY A 566 3.21 -5.06 -22.58
C GLY A 566 1.71 -5.32 -22.67
N GLN A 567 1.33 -6.46 -23.25
CA GLN A 567 -0.06 -6.95 -23.18
C GLN A 567 -0.32 -7.59 -21.80
N GLU A 568 -1.23 -7.00 -21.02
CA GLU A 568 -1.60 -7.53 -19.69
C GLU A 568 -2.68 -8.64 -19.81
N HIS A 569 -2.40 -9.84 -19.30
CA HIS A 569 -3.43 -10.87 -19.07
C HIS A 569 -3.99 -10.79 -17.63
N PRO A 570 -5.28 -10.44 -17.41
CA PRO A 570 -5.81 -10.20 -16.07
C PRO A 570 -6.04 -11.50 -15.27
N LEU A 571 -5.08 -11.85 -14.40
CA LEU A 571 -5.14 -13.02 -13.51
C LEU A 571 -5.88 -12.76 -12.17
N TRP A 572 -6.15 -11.50 -11.82
CA TRP A 572 -6.70 -11.11 -10.52
C TRP A 572 -8.06 -11.72 -10.12
N PRO A 573 -8.99 -12.09 -11.03
CA PRO A 573 -10.26 -12.73 -10.65
C PRO A 573 -10.08 -14.09 -9.95
N ARG A 574 -8.95 -14.77 -10.15
CA ARG A 574 -8.68 -16.11 -9.58
C ARG A 574 -8.15 -16.07 -8.15
N VAL A 575 -7.49 -14.97 -7.75
CA VAL A 575 -6.84 -14.86 -6.43
C VAL A 575 -7.85 -14.53 -5.32
N LEU A 576 -8.84 -13.67 -5.60
CA LEU A 576 -9.90 -13.32 -4.64
C LEU A 576 -10.83 -14.49 -4.31
N ALA A 577 -11.04 -15.42 -5.24
CA ALA A 577 -11.84 -16.61 -5.00
C ALA A 577 -11.17 -17.61 -4.02
N LEU A 578 -9.84 -17.68 -4.03
CA LEU A 578 -9.07 -18.66 -3.23
C LEU A 578 -8.77 -18.16 -1.80
N THR A 579 -8.49 -16.86 -1.62
CA THR A 579 -8.17 -16.29 -0.30
C THR A 579 -9.39 -16.26 0.64
N GLY A 580 -10.60 -16.00 0.12
CA GLY A 580 -11.84 -16.04 0.89
C GLY A 580 -12.15 -17.41 1.49
N GLY A 581 -11.85 -18.50 0.78
CA GLY A 581 -12.10 -19.87 1.26
C GLY A 581 -11.11 -20.33 2.35
N TYR A 582 -9.84 -19.96 2.22
CA TYR A 582 -8.78 -20.45 3.11
C TYR A 582 -8.87 -19.89 4.54
N ILE A 583 -9.29 -18.62 4.68
CA ILE A 583 -9.48 -17.95 5.97
C ILE A 583 -10.62 -18.62 6.77
N LEU A 584 -11.69 -19.07 6.09
CA LEU A 584 -12.79 -19.82 6.72
C LEU A 584 -12.37 -21.23 7.18
N ALA A 585 -11.44 -21.88 6.48
CA ALA A 585 -10.96 -23.22 6.81
C ALA A 585 -10.05 -23.28 8.05
N LEU A 586 -9.26 -22.23 8.31
CA LEU A 586 -8.27 -22.21 9.41
C LEU A 586 -8.87 -21.86 10.78
N ILE A 587 -9.98 -21.12 10.84
CA ILE A 587 -10.57 -20.64 12.11
C ILE A 587 -11.35 -21.75 12.85
N LEU A 588 -11.93 -22.71 12.13
CA LEU A 588 -12.81 -23.75 12.69
C LEU A 588 -12.08 -24.85 13.50
N PRO A 589 -10.92 -25.40 13.07
CA PRO A 589 -10.23 -26.46 13.83
C PRO A 589 -9.52 -25.96 15.08
N TRP A 590 -8.95 -24.74 15.04
CA TRP A 590 -8.19 -24.18 16.17
C TRP A 590 -9.09 -23.93 17.40
N ALA A 591 -10.33 -23.50 17.16
CA ALA A 591 -11.36 -23.31 18.20
C ALA A 591 -11.79 -24.61 18.90
N TYR A 592 -11.56 -25.78 18.29
CA TYR A 592 -11.96 -27.09 18.84
C TYR A 592 -10.96 -27.59 19.90
N SER A 593 -9.66 -27.47 19.63
CA SER A 593 -8.58 -28.09 20.42
C SER A 593 -8.37 -27.45 21.80
N PHE A 594 -8.51 -26.13 21.93
CA PHE A 594 -8.13 -25.39 23.15
C PHE A 594 -9.15 -25.49 24.31
N SER A 595 -10.26 -26.21 24.12
CA SER A 595 -11.44 -26.20 25.01
C SER A 595 -11.31 -27.04 26.30
N ARG A 596 -10.18 -27.71 26.56
CA ARG A 596 -10.16 -28.92 27.42
C ARG A 596 -9.39 -28.91 28.75
N LYS A 597 -8.72 -27.83 29.17
CA LYS A 597 -8.02 -27.79 30.48
C LYS A 597 -8.03 -26.42 31.16
N LEU A 598 -8.86 -26.23 32.20
CA LEU A 598 -8.45 -25.72 33.54
C LEU A 598 -9.62 -25.68 34.54
N GLU A 599 -9.29 -25.71 35.84
CA GLU A 599 -10.22 -26.03 36.93
C GLU A 599 -10.84 -24.81 37.67
N ARG A 600 -11.58 -25.06 38.76
CA ARG A 600 -12.78 -24.27 39.14
C ARG A 600 -12.71 -23.47 40.46
N SER A 601 -11.65 -23.58 41.25
CA SER A 601 -11.62 -23.16 42.66
C SER A 601 -11.55 -21.64 42.95
N THR A 602 -10.98 -20.82 42.07
CA THR A 602 -10.69 -19.39 42.36
C THR A 602 -11.84 -18.40 42.10
N ARG A 603 -12.96 -18.82 41.48
CA ARG A 603 -13.99 -17.87 40.96
C ARG A 603 -15.05 -17.43 41.98
N VAL A 604 -15.09 -18.00 43.19
CA VAL A 604 -16.23 -17.83 44.13
C VAL A 604 -16.00 -16.73 45.18
N ALA A 605 -14.75 -16.38 45.49
CA ALA A 605 -14.41 -15.42 46.55
C ALA A 605 -14.79 -13.96 46.22
N VAL A 606 -14.49 -13.49 45.00
CA VAL A 606 -14.60 -12.07 44.63
C VAL A 606 -16.05 -11.59 44.49
N ALA A 607 -16.97 -12.48 44.09
CA ALA A 607 -18.36 -12.12 43.79
C ALA A 607 -19.19 -11.72 45.02
N ARG A 608 -18.78 -12.08 46.24
CA ARG A 608 -19.53 -11.77 47.47
C ARG A 608 -19.23 -10.37 48.04
N GLY A 609 -18.05 -9.80 47.79
CA GLY A 609 -17.68 -8.48 48.32
C GLY A 609 -18.43 -7.32 47.66
N LEU A 610 -18.61 -7.35 46.33
CA LEU A 610 -19.22 -6.26 45.56
C LEU A 610 -20.74 -6.08 45.77
N CYS A 611 -21.43 -7.06 46.33
CA CYS A 611 -22.89 -7.01 46.48
C CYS A 611 -23.37 -6.18 47.69
N LEU A 612 -22.52 -5.99 48.71
CA LEU A 612 -22.89 -5.19 49.90
C LEU A 612 -22.78 -3.66 49.68
N PHE A 613 -21.90 -3.21 48.77
CA PHE A 613 -21.54 -1.79 48.67
C PHE A 613 -22.57 -0.93 47.90
N THR A 614 -23.47 -1.55 47.13
CA THR A 614 -24.37 -0.83 46.20
C THR A 614 -25.67 -0.31 46.81
N ARG A 615 -25.99 -0.63 48.07
CA ARG A 615 -27.27 -0.28 48.72
C ARG A 615 -27.27 1.02 49.54
N VAL A 616 -26.16 1.75 49.62
CA VAL A 616 -25.99 2.85 50.61
C VAL A 616 -26.17 4.26 50.04
N ILE A 617 -26.21 4.45 48.71
CA ILE A 617 -26.13 5.80 48.11
C ILE A 617 -27.34 6.14 47.23
N GLU A 618 -28.47 6.44 47.87
CA GLU A 618 -29.64 7.07 47.24
C GLU A 618 -29.78 8.56 47.64
N SER A 619 -28.96 9.44 47.06
CA SER A 619 -29.32 10.86 46.96
C SER A 619 -28.84 11.49 45.66
N ALA A 620 -29.78 12.12 44.94
CA ALA A 620 -29.71 12.15 43.48
C ALA A 620 -28.88 13.27 42.84
N LYS A 621 -28.70 14.44 43.48
CA LYS A 621 -28.11 15.63 42.80
C LYS A 621 -26.68 15.95 43.20
N ARG A 622 -26.20 15.44 44.36
CA ARG A 622 -24.83 15.68 44.83
C ARG A 622 -23.78 14.88 44.04
N LEU A 623 -24.16 13.71 43.51
CA LEU A 623 -23.26 12.83 42.77
C LEU A 623 -22.84 13.38 41.40
N ASP A 624 -23.72 14.07 40.69
CA ASP A 624 -23.41 14.61 39.35
C ASP A 624 -22.38 15.75 39.45
N PHE A 625 -22.57 16.67 40.41
CA PHE A 625 -21.60 17.72 40.74
C PHE A 625 -20.26 17.15 41.25
N LEU A 626 -20.31 16.14 42.12
CA LEU A 626 -19.10 15.46 42.59
C LEU A 626 -18.33 14.77 41.45
N SER A 627 -19.03 14.14 40.51
CA SER A 627 -18.41 13.52 39.31
C SER A 627 -17.68 14.57 38.48
N PHE A 628 -18.32 15.72 38.25
CA PHE A 628 -17.73 16.83 37.50
C PHE A 628 -16.52 17.44 38.23
N PHE A 629 -16.62 17.66 39.54
CA PHE A 629 -15.51 18.15 40.37
C PHE A 629 -14.33 17.18 40.37
N VAL A 630 -14.57 15.86 40.49
CA VAL A 630 -13.51 14.85 40.41
C VAL A 630 -12.90 14.80 38.99
N ALA A 631 -13.67 14.98 37.91
CA ALA A 631 -13.11 15.08 36.56
C ALA A 631 -12.20 16.30 36.38
N VAL A 632 -12.55 17.45 36.96
CA VAL A 632 -11.70 18.64 37.00
C VAL A 632 -10.43 18.38 37.83
N MET A 633 -10.55 17.73 39.00
CA MET A 633 -9.40 17.32 39.81
C MET A 633 -8.48 16.33 39.06
N VAL A 634 -9.03 15.33 38.35
CA VAL A 634 -8.27 14.41 37.48
C VAL A 634 -7.45 15.20 36.47
N TYR A 635 -8.01 16.23 35.84
CA TYR A 635 -7.31 17.05 34.86
C TYR A 635 -6.11 17.79 35.46
N PHE A 636 -6.31 18.51 36.57
CA PHE A 636 -5.27 19.35 37.19
C PHE A 636 -4.26 18.60 38.08
N ALA A 637 -4.56 17.39 38.55
CA ALA A 637 -3.64 16.61 39.38
C ALA A 637 -2.37 16.18 38.63
N PRO A 638 -1.23 15.90 39.30
CA PRO A 638 -0.10 15.23 38.64
C PRO A 638 -0.47 13.79 38.17
N PRO A 639 0.35 13.13 37.33
CA PRO A 639 0.02 11.81 36.79
C PRO A 639 -0.27 10.74 37.86
N ILE A 640 0.54 10.66 38.92
CA ILE A 640 0.39 9.63 39.96
C ILE A 640 -0.93 9.82 40.76
N PRO A 641 -1.24 11.01 41.33
CA PRO A 641 -2.52 11.23 42.02
C PRO A 641 -3.75 11.16 41.10
N SER A 642 -3.59 11.30 39.78
CA SER A 642 -4.73 11.18 38.86
C SER A 642 -5.28 9.75 38.74
N LEU A 643 -4.48 8.71 39.00
CA LEU A 643 -4.92 7.30 38.95
C LEU A 643 -6.03 6.95 39.98
N PRO A 644 -5.89 7.22 41.29
CA PRO A 644 -6.98 6.99 42.24
C PRO A 644 -8.18 7.92 42.00
N LEU A 645 -7.97 9.14 41.48
CA LEU A 645 -9.06 10.04 41.11
C LEU A 645 -9.83 9.52 39.88
N LEU A 646 -9.16 8.89 38.91
CA LEU A 646 -9.78 8.20 37.77
C LEU A 646 -10.61 6.99 38.22
N LEU A 647 -10.13 6.22 39.21
CA LEU A 647 -10.90 5.13 39.79
C LEU A 647 -12.14 5.65 40.54
N LEU A 648 -12.01 6.73 41.32
CA LEU A 648 -13.14 7.39 41.97
C LEU A 648 -14.15 7.90 40.93
N LEU A 649 -13.67 8.55 39.86
CA LEU A 649 -14.50 9.02 38.76
C LEU A 649 -15.24 7.85 38.08
N PHE A 650 -14.56 6.74 37.84
CA PHE A 650 -15.17 5.52 37.29
C PHE A 650 -16.30 4.99 38.19
N VAL A 651 -16.08 4.92 39.51
CA VAL A 651 -17.11 4.50 40.48
C VAL A 651 -18.30 5.46 40.48
N LEU A 652 -18.05 6.77 40.44
CA LEU A 652 -19.10 7.78 40.36
C LEU A 652 -19.92 7.66 39.07
N ILE A 653 -19.27 7.46 37.92
CA ILE A 653 -19.95 7.25 36.63
C ILE A 653 -20.66 5.89 36.59
N PHE A 654 -20.14 4.85 37.24
CA PHE A 654 -20.83 3.55 37.37
C PHE A 654 -22.16 3.69 38.14
N ILE A 655 -22.16 4.47 39.22
CA ILE A 655 -23.37 4.83 39.96
C ILE A 655 -24.27 5.76 39.12
N ARG A 656 -23.68 6.73 38.41
CA ARG A 656 -24.34 7.76 37.58
C ARG A 656 -23.80 7.88 36.15
N PRO A 657 -24.22 6.98 35.22
CA PRO A 657 -23.74 7.01 33.83
C PRO A 657 -24.01 8.33 33.08
N GLN A 658 -25.12 8.98 33.44
CA GLN A 658 -25.53 10.26 32.89
C GLN A 658 -24.52 11.38 33.19
N ALA A 659 -23.83 11.32 34.34
CA ALA A 659 -22.76 12.25 34.65
C ALA A 659 -21.51 12.01 33.77
N GLY A 660 -21.19 10.74 33.44
CA GLY A 660 -20.11 10.42 32.50
C GLY A 660 -20.39 10.93 31.08
N LEU A 661 -21.62 10.73 30.58
CA LEU A 661 -22.04 11.28 29.29
C LEU A 661 -22.02 12.82 29.28
N ALA A 662 -22.39 13.46 30.40
CA ALA A 662 -22.33 14.91 30.54
C ALA A 662 -20.89 15.44 30.58
N ILE A 663 -19.99 14.77 31.31
CA ILE A 663 -18.55 15.10 31.29
C ILE A 663 -17.99 14.93 29.87
N THR A 664 -18.38 13.87 29.16
CA THR A 664 -18.01 13.66 27.76
C THR A 664 -18.50 14.80 26.87
N ALA A 665 -19.77 15.22 27.01
CA ALA A 665 -20.33 16.36 26.28
C ALA A 665 -19.63 17.71 26.60
N PHE A 666 -19.24 17.93 27.86
CA PHE A 666 -18.44 19.09 28.28
C PHE A 666 -17.03 19.07 27.70
N CYS A 667 -16.42 17.89 27.56
CA CYS A 667 -15.08 17.72 26.99
C CYS A 667 -15.02 17.87 25.46
N ILE A 668 -16.15 17.96 24.74
CA ILE A 668 -16.18 18.09 23.27
C ILE A 668 -15.29 19.24 22.75
N PRO A 669 -15.49 20.51 23.17
CA PRO A 669 -14.61 21.62 22.75
C PRO A 669 -13.23 21.63 23.44
N LEU A 670 -12.93 20.61 24.25
CA LEU A 670 -11.64 20.40 24.92
C LEU A 670 -10.87 19.21 24.32
N PHE A 671 -11.28 18.65 23.17
CA PHE A 671 -10.67 17.45 22.59
C PHE A 671 -9.15 17.55 22.36
N MET A 672 -8.63 18.75 22.03
CA MET A 672 -7.19 19.01 21.89
C MET A 672 -6.43 19.08 23.24
N ARG A 673 -7.12 19.00 24.39
CA ARG A 673 -6.49 18.97 25.72
C ARG A 673 -6.19 17.52 26.09
N THR A 674 -4.92 17.23 26.30
CA THR A 674 -4.45 15.90 26.72
C THR A 674 -4.19 15.84 28.22
N LYS A 675 -4.12 14.60 28.72
CA LYS A 675 -3.71 14.23 30.07
C LYS A 675 -2.56 13.24 29.97
N VAL A 676 -1.42 13.56 30.60
CA VAL A 676 -0.31 12.61 30.74
C VAL A 676 -0.65 11.58 31.81
N LEU A 677 -0.72 10.31 31.42
CA LEU A 677 -0.88 9.13 32.28
C LEU A 677 0.20 8.11 31.92
N LEU A 678 0.98 7.64 32.90
CA LEU A 678 2.02 6.62 32.70
C LEU A 678 2.99 6.93 31.53
N GLY A 679 3.35 8.20 31.34
CA GLY A 679 4.24 8.66 30.26
C GLY A 679 3.60 8.75 28.87
N ARG A 680 2.29 8.60 28.73
CA ARG A 680 1.55 8.77 27.47
C ARG A 680 0.46 9.83 27.60
N GLU A 681 0.20 10.55 26.51
CA GLU A 681 -0.87 11.54 26.43
C GLU A 681 -2.21 10.91 25.99
N PHE A 682 -3.28 11.25 26.69
CA PHE A 682 -4.65 10.83 26.39
C PHE A 682 -5.56 12.06 26.28
N PRO A 683 -6.30 12.26 25.17
CA PRO A 683 -7.31 13.31 25.09
C PRO A 683 -8.34 13.22 26.22
N VAL A 684 -8.68 14.35 26.86
CA VAL A 684 -9.66 14.34 27.97
C VAL A 684 -11.04 13.86 27.53
N LEU A 685 -11.39 14.08 26.26
CA LEU A 685 -12.61 13.57 25.64
C LEU A 685 -12.59 12.03 25.55
N GLU A 686 -11.57 11.44 24.91
CA GLU A 686 -11.36 9.99 24.77
C GLU A 686 -11.37 9.30 26.16
N LEU A 687 -10.64 9.88 27.13
CA LEU A 687 -10.59 9.39 28.51
C LEU A 687 -11.98 9.40 29.18
N SER A 688 -12.75 10.48 29.04
CA SER A 688 -14.12 10.57 29.60
C SER A 688 -15.10 9.62 28.91
N LEU A 689 -14.98 9.43 27.60
CA LEU A 689 -15.80 8.51 26.82
C LEU A 689 -15.56 7.06 27.23
N PHE A 690 -14.30 6.61 27.33
CA PHE A 690 -13.98 5.23 27.69
C PHE A 690 -14.30 4.88 29.14
N LEU A 691 -14.11 5.81 30.09
CA LEU A 691 -14.60 5.62 31.46
C LEU A 691 -16.12 5.43 31.48
N THR A 692 -16.85 6.24 30.70
CA THR A 692 -18.31 6.17 30.59
C THR A 692 -18.78 4.88 29.92
N ALA A 693 -18.14 4.49 28.81
CA ALA A 693 -18.42 3.25 28.10
C ALA A 693 -18.20 2.02 28.99
N GLY A 694 -17.05 1.94 29.67
CA GLY A 694 -16.71 0.85 30.57
C GLY A 694 -17.65 0.78 31.78
N ALA A 695 -18.00 1.93 32.37
CA ALA A 695 -18.92 2.01 33.49
C ALA A 695 -20.34 1.57 33.11
N MET A 696 -20.86 2.04 31.97
CA MET A 696 -22.16 1.61 31.43
C MET A 696 -22.18 0.12 31.08
N PHE A 697 -21.14 -0.36 30.40
CA PHE A 697 -21.01 -1.77 30.03
C PHE A 697 -21.02 -2.67 31.26
N LEU A 698 -20.14 -2.44 32.25
CA LEU A 698 -20.09 -3.26 33.47
C LEU A 698 -21.39 -3.23 34.28
N ARG A 699 -22.07 -2.07 34.32
CA ARG A 699 -23.32 -1.87 35.05
C ARG A 699 -24.47 -2.70 34.47
N GLU A 700 -24.64 -2.66 33.15
CA GLU A 700 -25.78 -3.28 32.47
C GLU A 700 -25.47 -4.72 32.00
N PHE A 701 -24.21 -5.14 32.06
CA PHE A 701 -23.75 -6.49 31.71
C PHE A 701 -24.56 -7.65 32.35
N PRO A 702 -24.97 -7.62 33.64
CA PRO A 702 -25.81 -8.67 34.22
C PRO A 702 -27.20 -8.78 33.59
N TYR A 703 -27.75 -7.67 33.10
CA TYR A 703 -29.08 -7.60 32.47
C TYR A 703 -29.05 -8.22 31.06
N VAL A 704 -28.07 -7.83 30.23
CA VAL A 704 -27.84 -8.40 28.89
C VAL A 704 -27.62 -9.91 28.96
N LYS A 705 -26.84 -10.37 29.96
CA LYS A 705 -26.56 -11.78 30.23
C LYS A 705 -27.80 -12.61 30.61
N ASN A 706 -28.85 -11.98 31.13
CA ASN A 706 -30.14 -12.62 31.41
C ASN A 706 -31.06 -12.60 30.20
N LEU A 707 -31.08 -11.52 29.40
CA LEU A 707 -31.78 -11.47 28.11
C LEU A 707 -31.33 -12.60 27.16
N VAL A 708 -30.01 -12.75 26.97
CA VAL A 708 -29.43 -13.78 26.07
C VAL A 708 -29.67 -15.22 26.57
N LYS A 709 -29.92 -15.40 27.87
CA LYS A 709 -30.34 -16.69 28.44
C LYS A 709 -31.80 -17.04 28.14
N ALA A 710 -32.67 -16.04 27.98
CA ALA A 710 -34.08 -16.21 27.68
C ALA A 710 -34.31 -16.50 26.18
N ARG A 711 -33.77 -17.63 25.70
CA ARG A 711 -34.03 -18.18 24.36
C ARG A 711 -35.52 -18.51 24.21
N GLY A 712 -36.28 -17.54 23.72
CA GLY A 712 -37.73 -17.63 23.51
C GLY A 712 -38.44 -16.29 23.31
N LYS A 713 -37.89 -15.18 23.83
CA LYS A 713 -38.48 -13.81 23.72
C LYS A 713 -37.49 -12.72 23.26
N LEU A 714 -36.49 -13.10 22.44
CA LEU A 714 -35.45 -12.16 22.01
C LEU A 714 -35.97 -11.04 21.10
N GLY A 715 -37.07 -11.28 20.37
CA GLY A 715 -37.68 -10.28 19.46
C GLY A 715 -38.55 -9.23 20.15
N GLU A 716 -38.95 -9.42 21.42
CA GLU A 716 -39.80 -8.49 22.17
C GLU A 716 -39.00 -7.56 23.11
N THR A 717 -37.68 -7.74 23.23
CA THR A 717 -36.87 -7.12 24.29
C THR A 717 -35.59 -6.41 23.84
N LEU A 718 -35.28 -6.43 22.53
CA LEU A 718 -34.28 -5.53 21.94
C LEU A 718 -34.98 -4.23 21.51
N PRO A 719 -34.39 -3.03 21.77
CA PRO A 719 -34.96 -1.78 21.29
C PRO A 719 -35.01 -1.76 19.77
N LYS A 720 -36.08 -1.20 19.20
CA LYS A 720 -36.22 -1.09 17.75
C LYS A 720 -35.23 -0.03 17.26
N LEU A 721 -34.35 -0.41 16.33
CA LEU A 721 -33.42 0.54 15.71
C LEU A 721 -34.20 1.55 14.86
N ALA A 722 -34.08 2.83 15.22
CA ALA A 722 -34.64 3.93 14.45
C ALA A 722 -33.88 4.11 13.13
N ALA A 723 -34.47 4.85 12.18
CA ALA A 723 -33.82 5.15 10.90
C ALA A 723 -32.44 5.81 11.08
N LEU A 724 -32.29 6.69 12.08
CA LEU A 724 -31.01 7.31 12.42
C LEU A 724 -29.98 6.30 12.98
N ASP A 725 -30.41 5.30 13.76
CA ASP A 725 -29.50 4.27 14.28
C ASP A 725 -28.86 3.48 13.12
N TRP A 726 -29.66 3.13 12.11
CA TRP A 726 -29.17 2.50 10.88
C TRP A 726 -28.19 3.40 10.12
N THR A 727 -28.45 4.71 10.00
CA THR A 727 -27.54 5.61 9.31
C THR A 727 -26.17 5.71 10.00
N VAL A 728 -26.12 5.67 11.34
CA VAL A 728 -24.84 5.67 12.10
C VAL A 728 -24.11 4.34 11.94
N ILE A 729 -24.83 3.20 11.94
CA ILE A 729 -24.24 1.89 11.66
C ILE A 729 -23.64 1.86 10.24
N SER A 730 -24.37 2.34 9.24
CA SER A 730 -23.89 2.44 7.86
C SER A 730 -22.67 3.35 7.73
N LEU A 731 -22.57 4.42 8.53
CA LEU A 731 -21.36 5.26 8.55
C LEU A 731 -20.15 4.49 9.05
N VAL A 732 -20.26 3.81 10.20
CA VAL A 732 -19.17 2.99 10.74
C VAL A 732 -18.78 1.88 9.76
N THR A 733 -19.76 1.24 9.11
CA THR A 733 -19.49 0.19 8.10
C THR A 733 -18.78 0.75 6.86
N LEU A 734 -19.27 1.83 6.26
CA LEU A 734 -18.65 2.42 5.06
C LEU A 734 -17.26 3.00 5.35
N ALA A 735 -17.11 3.64 6.51
CA ALA A 735 -15.82 4.12 7.00
C ALA A 735 -14.82 2.98 7.21
N ALA A 736 -15.24 1.85 7.80
CA ALA A 736 -14.40 0.65 7.94
C ALA A 736 -14.05 0.03 6.58
N LEU A 737 -14.98 0.01 5.62
CA LEU A 737 -14.69 -0.43 4.25
C LEU A 737 -13.65 0.45 3.57
N SER A 738 -13.68 1.76 3.79
CA SER A 738 -12.72 2.69 3.16
C SER A 738 -11.26 2.46 3.54
N LEU A 739 -11.00 1.76 4.64
CA LEU A 739 -9.65 1.37 5.07
C LEU A 739 -8.99 0.36 4.10
N PHE A 740 -9.76 -0.40 3.31
CA PHE A 740 -9.23 -1.40 2.39
C PHE A 740 -8.59 -0.80 1.12
N TRP A 741 -8.88 0.47 0.80
CA TRP A 741 -8.33 1.17 -0.37
C TRP A 741 -7.61 2.49 -0.02
N ALA A 742 -7.48 2.80 1.27
CA ALA A 742 -6.72 3.95 1.74
C ALA A 742 -5.21 3.70 1.60
N GLU A 743 -4.53 4.48 0.76
CA GLU A 743 -3.08 4.35 0.49
C GLU A 743 -2.25 4.55 1.76
N ASN A 744 -2.59 5.57 2.56
CA ASN A 744 -1.96 5.87 3.83
C ASN A 744 -2.82 5.29 4.97
N PHE A 745 -2.78 3.97 5.12
CA PHE A 745 -3.58 3.22 6.10
C PHE A 745 -3.43 3.74 7.55
N GLY A 746 -2.23 4.17 7.96
CA GLY A 746 -1.93 4.61 9.32
C GLY A 746 -2.70 5.87 9.77
N VAL A 747 -2.99 6.80 8.85
CA VAL A 747 -3.83 7.97 9.14
C VAL A 747 -5.31 7.65 9.00
N ALA A 748 -5.67 6.81 8.02
CA ALA A 748 -7.05 6.35 7.81
C ALA A 748 -7.60 5.61 9.04
N ILE A 749 -6.82 4.72 9.66
CA ILE A 749 -7.22 4.03 10.90
C ILE A 749 -7.30 4.99 12.09
N HIS A 750 -6.46 6.02 12.14
CA HIS A 750 -6.49 7.04 13.19
C HIS A 750 -7.81 7.83 13.13
N GLU A 751 -8.17 8.38 11.97
CA GLU A 751 -9.45 9.06 11.75
C GLU A 751 -10.65 8.14 11.98
N PHE A 752 -10.61 6.91 11.46
CA PHE A 752 -11.67 5.93 11.70
C PHE A 752 -11.92 5.71 13.20
N ARG A 753 -10.85 5.57 13.99
CA ARG A 753 -10.95 5.43 15.46
C ARG A 753 -11.52 6.69 16.11
N THR A 754 -10.85 7.83 15.94
CA THR A 754 -11.08 9.05 16.74
C THR A 754 -12.29 9.86 16.31
N VAL A 755 -12.58 9.89 15.01
CA VAL A 755 -13.70 10.67 14.46
C VAL A 755 -14.93 9.81 14.31
N ILE A 756 -14.82 8.60 13.72
CA ILE A 756 -15.99 7.78 13.38
C ILE A 756 -16.42 6.87 14.54
N VAL A 757 -15.55 5.99 15.02
CA VAL A 757 -15.89 4.98 16.04
C VAL A 757 -16.19 5.62 17.39
N GLU A 758 -15.37 6.56 17.85
CA GLU A 758 -15.58 7.23 19.14
C GLU A 758 -16.86 8.10 19.17
N SER A 759 -17.17 8.82 18.09
CA SER A 759 -18.41 9.61 18.02
C SER A 759 -19.67 8.73 17.87
N ALA A 760 -19.58 7.63 17.12
CA ALA A 760 -20.66 6.64 17.00
C ALA A 760 -20.87 5.85 18.31
N LEU A 761 -19.79 5.58 19.07
CA LEU A 761 -19.88 5.04 20.42
C LEU A 761 -20.61 6.02 21.35
N PHE A 762 -20.26 7.32 21.29
CA PHE A 762 -20.96 8.35 22.06
C PHE A 762 -22.46 8.42 21.71
N TYR A 763 -22.82 8.40 20.41
CA TYR A 763 -24.21 8.27 19.94
C TYR A 763 -24.92 7.06 20.59
N GLY A 764 -24.32 5.87 20.50
CA GLY A 764 -24.88 4.63 21.01
C GLY A 764 -25.08 4.63 22.53
N LEU A 765 -24.13 5.20 23.28
CA LEU A 765 -24.25 5.34 24.73
C LEU A 765 -25.35 6.33 25.13
N ILE A 766 -25.54 7.43 24.38
CA ILE A 766 -26.66 8.36 24.60
C ILE A 766 -27.99 7.64 24.38
N ARG A 767 -28.18 6.98 23.23
CA ARG A 767 -29.39 6.21 22.89
C ARG A 767 -29.72 5.17 23.97
N TRP A 768 -28.72 4.39 24.39
CA TRP A 768 -28.86 3.39 25.46
C TRP A 768 -29.24 3.99 26.83
N SER A 769 -28.76 5.20 27.14
CA SER A 769 -29.05 5.88 28.41
C SER A 769 -30.41 6.57 28.44
N THR A 770 -30.85 7.15 27.32
CA THR A 770 -32.08 7.96 27.24
C THR A 770 -33.35 7.13 27.21
N GLU A 771 -33.35 5.97 26.53
CA GLU A 771 -34.48 5.04 26.44
C GLU A 771 -35.05 4.63 27.80
N LYS A 772 -34.23 4.57 28.85
CA LYS A 772 -34.64 4.09 30.18
C LYS A 772 -35.15 5.17 31.14
N LYS A 773 -34.94 6.49 30.88
CA LYS A 773 -35.06 7.54 31.93
C LYS A 773 -35.61 8.92 31.53
N GLY A 774 -36.01 9.14 30.28
CA GLY A 774 -36.79 10.33 29.88
C GLY A 774 -36.06 11.69 29.90
N SER A 775 -36.84 12.77 29.82
CA SER A 775 -36.44 14.16 29.52
C SER A 775 -35.17 14.67 30.22
N SER A 776 -35.04 14.41 31.53
CA SER A 776 -34.00 15.03 32.37
C SER A 776 -32.57 14.67 31.96
N ALA A 777 -32.35 13.51 31.33
CA ALA A 777 -31.03 13.09 30.87
C ALA A 777 -30.55 13.93 29.68
N ALA A 778 -31.43 14.21 28.71
CA ALA A 778 -31.11 15.00 27.53
C ALA A 778 -30.66 16.43 27.90
N TRP A 779 -31.34 17.06 28.86
CA TRP A 779 -31.00 18.40 29.33
C TRP A 779 -29.63 18.49 29.99
N LEU A 780 -29.21 17.47 30.75
CA LEU A 780 -27.89 17.43 31.37
C LEU A 780 -26.76 17.44 30.33
N LEU A 781 -26.94 16.75 29.20
CA LEU A 781 -25.95 16.72 28.12
C LEU A 781 -25.82 18.07 27.41
N VAL A 782 -26.96 18.73 27.14
CA VAL A 782 -26.98 20.05 26.49
C VAL A 782 -26.44 21.13 27.44
N ASP A 783 -26.79 21.07 28.72
CA ASP A 783 -26.24 21.97 29.76
C ASP A 783 -24.71 21.84 29.83
N ALA A 784 -24.19 20.60 29.78
CA ALA A 784 -22.75 20.34 29.82
C ALA A 784 -22.01 20.79 28.54
N LEU A 785 -22.58 20.56 27.36
CA LEU A 785 -22.06 21.08 26.09
C LEU A 785 -21.99 22.61 26.09
N VAL A 786 -23.06 23.29 26.50
CA VAL A 786 -23.12 24.76 26.57
C VAL A 786 -22.13 25.28 27.62
N LEU A 787 -21.96 24.60 28.76
CA LEU A 787 -20.95 24.96 29.75
C LEU A 787 -19.52 24.85 29.20
N GLY A 788 -19.23 23.80 28.41
CA GLY A 788 -17.96 23.66 27.69
C GLY A 788 -17.73 24.79 26.68
N ALA A 789 -18.77 25.14 25.92
CA ALA A 789 -18.73 26.26 24.99
C ALA A 789 -18.50 27.61 25.68
N VAL A 790 -19.14 27.86 26.84
CA VAL A 790 -18.89 29.05 27.66
C VAL A 790 -17.44 29.09 28.14
N LEU A 791 -16.89 27.97 28.65
CA LEU A 791 -15.49 27.90 29.10
C LEU A 791 -14.52 28.28 27.97
N VAL A 792 -14.65 27.65 26.80
CA VAL A 792 -13.77 27.92 25.66
C VAL A 792 -13.94 29.35 25.13
N SER A 793 -15.16 29.88 25.17
CA SER A 793 -15.44 31.28 24.80
C SER A 793 -14.79 32.28 25.75
N LEU A 794 -14.85 32.04 27.07
CA LEU A 794 -14.20 32.87 28.08
C LEU A 794 -12.67 32.81 27.97
N VAL A 795 -12.09 31.64 27.67
CA VAL A 795 -10.65 31.49 27.37
C VAL A 795 -10.26 32.29 26.13
N GLY A 796 -11.05 32.22 25.05
CA GLY A 796 -10.80 33.01 23.83
C GLY A 796 -10.90 34.52 24.06
N LEU A 797 -11.88 34.97 24.85
CA LEU A 797 -12.02 36.38 25.25
C LEU A 797 -10.85 36.86 26.13
N PHE A 798 -10.39 36.02 27.05
CA PHE A 798 -9.21 36.32 27.89
C PHE A 798 -7.93 36.43 27.06
N GLN A 799 -7.70 35.51 26.12
CA GLN A 799 -6.61 35.59 25.13
C GLN A 799 -6.68 36.89 24.31
N PHE A 800 -7.88 37.31 23.89
CA PHE A 800 -8.07 38.58 23.18
C PHE A 800 -7.63 39.78 24.00
N ILE A 801 -7.99 39.83 25.28
CA ILE A 801 -7.57 40.90 26.20
C ILE A 801 -6.05 40.91 26.38
N ARG A 802 -5.40 39.74 26.43
CA ARG A 802 -3.95 39.61 26.63
C ARG A 802 -3.07 39.87 25.40
N GLY A 803 -3.64 39.89 24.19
CA GLY A 803 -2.82 39.94 22.96
C GLY A 803 -2.48 38.56 22.38
N GLU A 804 -2.89 37.46 23.02
CA GLU A 804 -2.57 36.08 22.66
C GLU A 804 -3.47 35.58 21.49
N VAL A 805 -3.42 36.27 20.35
CA VAL A 805 -4.33 36.09 19.20
C VAL A 805 -3.57 35.88 17.90
N ILE A 806 -4.23 35.28 16.91
CA ILE A 806 -3.69 35.22 15.54
C ILE A 806 -4.08 36.50 14.81
N THR A 807 -3.10 37.23 14.28
CA THR A 807 -3.32 38.34 13.34
C THR A 807 -3.30 37.81 11.91
N ALA A 808 -4.38 38.03 11.16
CA ALA A 808 -4.48 37.64 9.75
C ALA A 808 -5.41 38.60 9.01
N GLU A 809 -5.01 39.06 7.81
CA GLU A 809 -5.82 39.97 6.96
C GLU A 809 -6.23 41.25 7.73
N GLY A 810 -5.26 41.87 8.43
CA GLY A 810 -5.45 43.10 9.21
C GLY A 810 -6.23 42.98 10.53
N VAL A 811 -6.76 41.80 10.89
CA VAL A 811 -7.61 41.63 12.10
C VAL A 811 -7.02 40.67 13.13
N ARG A 812 -7.32 40.95 14.41
CA ARG A 812 -6.96 40.13 15.59
C ARG A 812 -8.04 39.07 15.84
N ARG A 813 -7.67 37.78 15.86
CA ARG A 813 -8.62 36.65 15.85
C ARG A 813 -8.43 35.69 17.03
N VAL A 814 -9.52 35.31 17.70
CA VAL A 814 -9.49 34.34 18.82
C VAL A 814 -9.57 32.90 18.33
N ARG A 815 -8.85 31.99 19.00
CA ARG A 815 -8.88 30.54 18.73
C ARG A 815 -9.06 29.68 19.98
N ALA A 816 -8.92 30.23 21.19
CA ALA A 816 -8.97 29.49 22.45
C ALA A 816 -7.97 28.31 22.44
N PHE A 817 -8.47 27.07 22.40
CA PHE A 817 -7.64 25.85 22.34
C PHE A 817 -7.42 25.30 20.92
N TYR A 818 -8.05 25.88 19.89
CA TYR A 818 -8.02 25.37 18.52
C TYR A 818 -6.77 25.82 17.75
N GLY A 819 -6.39 25.03 16.75
CA GLY A 819 -5.33 25.40 15.79
C GLY A 819 -5.68 26.65 14.96
N SER A 820 -6.95 26.79 14.56
CA SER A 820 -7.45 27.89 13.73
C SER A 820 -8.69 28.56 14.34
N PRO A 821 -8.85 29.90 14.20
CA PRO A 821 -10.09 30.60 14.56
C PRO A 821 -11.32 30.10 13.78
N ASN A 822 -11.15 29.55 12.56
CA ASN A 822 -12.28 28.98 11.81
C ASN A 822 -12.86 27.76 12.54
N ASN A 823 -12.01 26.87 13.07
CA ASN A 823 -12.45 25.66 13.76
C ASN A 823 -13.23 26.01 15.04
N LEU A 824 -12.78 27.02 15.79
CA LEU A 824 -13.56 27.56 16.91
C LEU A 824 -14.90 28.14 16.43
N GLY A 825 -14.92 28.83 15.29
CA GLY A 825 -16.15 29.34 14.66
C GLY A 825 -17.12 28.24 14.22
N LEU A 826 -16.61 27.11 13.72
CA LEU A 826 -17.38 25.93 13.31
C LEU A 826 -18.05 25.24 14.51
N PHE A 827 -17.38 25.18 15.65
CA PHE A 827 -17.96 24.69 16.90
C PHE A 827 -18.98 25.68 17.47
N LEU A 828 -18.59 26.94 17.71
CA LEU A 828 -19.48 27.92 18.34
C LEU A 828 -20.71 28.25 17.48
N GLY A 829 -20.59 28.23 16.15
CA GLY A 829 -21.71 28.38 15.20
C GLY A 829 -22.83 27.37 15.45
N ARG A 830 -22.49 26.12 15.80
CA ARG A 830 -23.46 25.07 16.14
C ARG A 830 -24.13 25.29 17.50
N ILE A 831 -23.46 25.95 18.44
CA ILE A 831 -23.97 26.18 19.79
C ILE A 831 -24.90 27.40 19.83
N VAL A 832 -24.62 28.45 19.06
CA VAL A 832 -25.41 29.70 19.06
C VAL A 832 -26.91 29.46 18.79
N PRO A 833 -27.35 28.69 17.77
CA PRO A 833 -28.76 28.41 17.53
C PRO A 833 -29.47 27.70 18.69
N ILE A 834 -28.78 26.77 19.38
CA ILE A 834 -29.30 26.08 20.57
C ILE A 834 -29.53 27.10 21.68
N VAL A 835 -28.54 27.94 21.95
CA VAL A 835 -28.57 28.92 23.04
C VAL A 835 -29.57 30.04 22.75
N MET A 836 -29.64 30.54 21.52
CA MET A 836 -30.62 31.54 21.10
C MET A 836 -32.05 31.01 21.14
N ALA A 837 -32.32 29.80 20.65
CA ALA A 837 -33.66 29.21 20.71
C ALA A 837 -34.20 29.18 22.15
N ILE A 838 -33.36 28.75 23.11
CA ILE A 838 -33.74 28.63 24.52
C ILE A 838 -33.77 30.00 25.23
N GLY A 839 -32.86 30.93 24.92
CA GLY A 839 -32.89 32.29 25.47
C GLY A 839 -34.11 33.10 25.02
N ILE A 840 -34.54 32.93 23.76
CA ILE A 840 -35.68 33.64 23.18
C ILE A 840 -37.02 32.98 23.57
N TRP A 841 -37.17 31.66 23.35
CA TRP A 841 -38.43 30.94 23.49
C TRP A 841 -38.47 29.88 24.62
N GLY A 842 -37.46 29.87 25.50
CA GLY A 842 -37.47 29.07 26.73
C GLY A 842 -38.38 29.65 27.82
N ARG A 843 -38.39 29.01 29.00
CA ARG A 843 -39.18 29.44 30.17
C ARG A 843 -38.38 29.31 31.46
N GLY A 844 -38.76 30.10 32.47
CA GLY A 844 -38.15 30.07 33.81
C GLY A 844 -36.66 30.40 33.83
N LEU A 845 -35.96 29.98 34.90
CA LEU A 845 -34.54 30.25 35.11
C LEU A 845 -33.65 29.80 33.94
N ARG A 846 -34.00 28.67 33.30
CA ARG A 846 -33.27 28.10 32.16
C ARG A 846 -33.23 29.03 30.94
N ARG A 847 -34.27 29.85 30.73
CA ARG A 847 -34.26 30.91 29.70
C ARG A 847 -33.15 31.93 29.98
N SER A 848 -33.12 32.45 31.21
CA SER A 848 -32.18 33.50 31.62
C SER A 848 -30.74 32.99 31.67
N THR A 849 -30.49 31.77 32.14
CA THR A 849 -29.14 31.19 32.17
C THR A 849 -28.59 30.93 30.77
N TYR A 850 -29.43 30.45 29.83
CA TYR A 850 -29.01 30.29 28.43
C TYR A 850 -28.81 31.66 27.75
N ALA A 851 -29.68 32.64 27.97
CA ALA A 851 -29.47 33.99 27.46
C ALA A 851 -28.15 34.60 27.94
N LEU A 852 -27.80 34.42 29.24
CA LEU A 852 -26.52 34.86 29.80
C LEU A 852 -25.33 34.07 29.24
N ALA A 853 -25.43 32.75 29.10
CA ALA A 853 -24.40 31.91 28.49
C ALA A 853 -24.13 32.26 27.02
N GLY A 854 -25.15 32.74 26.30
CA GLY A 854 -25.03 33.20 24.92
C GLY A 854 -24.13 34.42 24.73
N VAL A 855 -24.00 35.28 25.74
CA VAL A 855 -23.19 36.52 25.64
C VAL A 855 -21.71 36.22 25.35
N PRO A 856 -20.96 35.46 26.17
CA PRO A 856 -19.57 35.13 25.86
C PRO A 856 -19.44 34.27 24.59
N ILE A 857 -20.39 33.38 24.32
CA ILE A 857 -20.37 32.51 23.12
C ILE A 857 -20.45 33.34 21.83
N VAL A 858 -21.41 34.27 21.73
CA VAL A 858 -21.58 35.12 20.54
C VAL A 858 -20.42 36.13 20.43
N ALA A 859 -19.93 36.67 21.54
CA ALA A 859 -18.76 37.56 21.55
C ALA A 859 -17.48 36.85 21.08
N ALA A 860 -17.22 35.62 21.53
CA ALA A 860 -16.10 34.82 21.06
C ALA A 860 -16.27 34.45 19.57
N LEU A 861 -17.47 34.04 19.13
CA LEU A 861 -17.76 33.77 17.72
C LEU A 861 -17.52 34.99 16.84
N TYR A 862 -17.86 36.20 17.30
CA TYR A 862 -17.61 37.44 16.59
C TYR A 862 -16.11 37.65 16.35
N LEU A 863 -15.31 37.51 17.41
CA LEU A 863 -13.86 37.69 17.37
C LEU A 863 -13.10 36.54 16.65
N THR A 864 -13.77 35.47 16.20
CA THR A 864 -13.13 34.50 15.29
C THR A 864 -12.90 35.08 13.89
N PHE A 865 -13.72 36.07 13.50
CA PHE A 865 -13.85 36.55 12.13
C PHE A 865 -14.05 35.41 11.09
N SER A 866 -14.70 34.31 11.48
CA SER A 866 -15.03 33.22 10.53
C SER A 866 -16.12 33.69 9.57
N ARG A 867 -15.77 33.79 8.28
CA ARG A 867 -16.69 34.22 7.22
C ARG A 867 -17.85 33.22 7.04
N GLY A 868 -17.56 31.93 7.15
CA GLY A 868 -18.58 30.87 7.05
C GLY A 868 -19.62 30.92 8.16
N ALA A 869 -19.20 31.22 9.40
CA ALA A 869 -20.14 31.39 10.51
C ALA A 869 -21.07 32.58 10.31
N TRP A 870 -20.52 33.75 9.96
CA TRP A 870 -21.27 35.01 9.95
C TRP A 870 -22.09 35.25 8.68
N PHE A 871 -21.66 34.74 7.52
CA PHE A 871 -22.36 34.96 6.25
C PHE A 871 -23.19 33.77 5.76
N LEU A 872 -22.94 32.55 6.24
CA LEU A 872 -23.67 31.35 5.81
C LEU A 872 -24.35 30.63 6.99
N GLY A 873 -23.56 30.12 7.94
CA GLY A 873 -24.01 29.27 9.04
C GLY A 873 -25.10 29.90 9.90
N LEU A 874 -24.76 30.98 10.61
CA LEU A 874 -25.67 31.64 11.54
C LEU A 874 -26.88 32.27 10.81
N PRO A 875 -26.74 32.97 9.67
CA PRO A 875 -27.89 33.45 8.91
C PRO A 875 -28.87 32.34 8.49
N ALA A 876 -28.37 31.20 7.99
CA ALA A 876 -29.20 30.07 7.59
C ALA A 876 -29.92 29.44 8.79
N ALA A 877 -29.22 29.25 9.91
CA ALA A 877 -29.80 28.71 11.14
C ALA A 877 -30.88 29.64 11.73
N LEU A 878 -30.64 30.96 11.74
CA LEU A 878 -31.62 31.96 12.16
C LEU A 878 -32.84 31.96 11.25
N ALA A 879 -32.65 31.97 9.92
CA ALA A 879 -33.71 31.90 8.93
C ALA A 879 -34.58 30.64 9.11
N PHE A 880 -33.95 29.47 9.29
CA PHE A 880 -34.64 28.22 9.58
C PHE A 880 -35.50 28.31 10.84
N MET A 881 -34.98 28.87 11.95
CA MET A 881 -35.78 29.08 13.17
C MET A 881 -36.95 30.03 12.95
N GLY A 882 -36.74 31.13 12.21
CA GLY A 882 -37.79 32.09 11.86
C GLY A 882 -38.90 31.48 11.01
N LEU A 883 -38.55 30.61 10.05
CA LEU A 883 -39.50 29.86 9.22
C LEU A 883 -40.29 28.84 10.04
N MET A 884 -39.61 28.02 10.84
CA MET A 884 -40.23 26.98 11.69
C MET A 884 -41.10 27.53 12.83
N ARG A 885 -40.98 28.82 13.16
CA ARG A 885 -41.89 29.54 14.07
C ARG A 885 -43.00 30.33 13.38
N GLY A 886 -43.02 30.39 12.05
CA GLY A 886 -44.07 31.01 11.25
C GLY A 886 -43.92 32.52 11.04
N ARG A 887 -44.79 33.07 10.18
CA ARG A 887 -44.64 34.37 9.50
C ARG A 887 -44.15 35.54 10.36
N ARG A 888 -44.66 35.71 11.60
CA ARG A 888 -44.21 36.79 12.49
C ARG A 888 -42.75 36.63 12.92
N ALA A 889 -42.34 35.43 13.30
CA ALA A 889 -40.95 35.15 13.65
C ALA A 889 -40.04 35.29 12.42
N THR A 890 -40.51 34.85 11.25
CA THR A 890 -39.79 35.01 9.97
C THR A 890 -39.49 36.48 9.68
N LEU A 891 -40.49 37.37 9.80
CA LEU A 891 -40.30 38.81 9.57
C LEU A 891 -39.33 39.44 10.57
N VAL A 892 -39.40 39.07 11.86
CA VAL A 892 -38.46 39.54 12.89
C VAL A 892 -37.04 39.05 12.59
N THR A 893 -36.87 37.79 12.18
CA THR A 893 -35.57 37.25 11.76
C THR A 893 -35.02 37.99 10.53
N LEU A 894 -35.83 38.25 9.50
CA LEU A 894 -35.39 38.99 8.32
C LEU A 894 -34.96 40.43 8.65
N ALA A 895 -35.72 41.12 9.51
CA ALA A 895 -35.34 42.44 10.01
C ALA A 895 -34.04 42.41 10.83
N PHE A 896 -33.85 41.38 11.66
CA PHE A 896 -32.61 41.19 12.42
C PHE A 896 -31.40 40.86 11.52
N LEU A 897 -31.57 40.00 10.50
CA LEU A 897 -30.51 39.69 9.53
C LEU A 897 -30.15 40.92 8.69
N LEU A 898 -31.13 41.74 8.30
CA LEU A 898 -30.88 43.03 7.65
C LEU A 898 -30.07 43.97 8.57
N ALA A 899 -30.50 44.14 9.83
CA ALA A 899 -29.77 44.95 10.81
C ALA A 899 -28.35 44.43 11.08
N LEU A 900 -28.15 43.12 11.14
CA LEU A 900 -26.84 42.49 11.29
C LEU A 900 -25.95 42.74 10.06
N SER A 901 -26.48 42.62 8.84
CA SER A 901 -25.77 42.97 7.61
C SER A 901 -25.37 44.45 7.57
N LEU A 902 -26.25 45.35 8.01
CA LEU A 902 -25.95 46.78 8.14
C LEU A 902 -24.87 47.04 9.22
N ALA A 903 -24.86 46.30 10.32
CA ALA A 903 -23.84 46.41 11.37
C ALA A 903 -22.43 45.98 10.91
N PHE A 904 -22.33 45.20 9.82
CA PHE A 904 -21.05 44.86 9.19
C PHE A 904 -20.57 45.91 8.17
N LEU A 905 -21.38 46.90 7.76
CA LEU A 905 -20.96 47.95 6.82
C LEU A 905 -19.67 48.71 7.22
N PRO A 906 -19.44 49.08 8.49
CA PRO A 906 -18.18 49.75 8.89
C PRO A 906 -16.92 48.90 8.66
N TRP A 907 -17.07 47.58 8.53
CA TRP A 907 -15.97 46.64 8.34
C TRP A 907 -15.62 46.40 6.86
N MET A 908 -16.45 46.89 5.93
CA MET A 908 -16.24 46.79 4.47
C MET A 908 -14.88 47.36 4.02
N GLY A 909 -14.35 48.35 4.74
CA GLY A 909 -13.04 48.96 4.47
C GLY A 909 -11.82 48.14 4.90
N THR A 910 -11.99 46.93 5.45
CA THR A 910 -10.87 46.04 5.80
C THR A 910 -10.52 45.10 4.63
N GLU A 911 -9.24 44.79 4.43
CA GLU A 911 -8.77 43.87 3.36
C GLU A 911 -9.51 42.53 3.36
N ARG A 912 -9.82 42.02 4.56
CA ARG A 912 -10.59 40.79 4.79
C ARG A 912 -12.01 40.84 4.22
N PHE A 913 -12.67 41.98 4.28
CA PHE A 913 -14.00 42.18 3.70
C PHE A 913 -13.94 42.46 2.20
N ALA A 914 -13.00 43.31 1.75
CA ALA A 914 -12.79 43.58 0.33
C ALA A 914 -12.56 42.28 -0.48
N THR A 915 -11.67 41.40 0.02
CA THR A 915 -11.37 40.09 -0.60
C THR A 915 -12.45 39.02 -0.39
N THR A 916 -13.61 39.32 0.22
CA THR A 916 -14.68 38.33 0.41
C THR A 916 -15.51 38.11 -0.86
N PHE A 917 -15.56 39.08 -1.76
CA PHE A 917 -16.27 38.97 -3.05
C PHE A 917 -15.32 38.89 -4.26
N GLU A 918 -14.01 39.07 -4.07
CA GLU A 918 -13.01 38.85 -5.14
C GLU A 918 -12.72 37.37 -5.35
N LEU A 919 -13.48 36.70 -6.23
CA LEU A 919 -13.24 35.30 -6.61
C LEU A 919 -11.89 35.07 -7.32
N ALA A 920 -11.23 36.14 -7.76
CA ALA A 920 -9.96 36.11 -8.51
C ALA A 920 -8.70 36.25 -7.63
N LYS A 921 -8.82 36.55 -6.33
CA LYS A 921 -7.69 36.77 -5.41
C LYS A 921 -7.97 36.23 -4.00
N GLY A 922 -6.92 36.05 -3.20
CA GLY A 922 -7.02 35.64 -1.79
C GLY A 922 -7.71 34.28 -1.58
N THR A 923 -8.33 34.09 -0.40
CA THR A 923 -8.88 32.78 0.03
C THR A 923 -10.07 32.28 -0.80
N GLY A 924 -10.67 33.11 -1.66
CA GLY A 924 -11.72 32.68 -2.60
C GLY A 924 -11.15 31.89 -3.77
N PHE A 925 -10.07 32.41 -4.38
CA PHE A 925 -9.35 31.77 -5.47
C PHE A 925 -8.84 30.37 -5.10
N PHE A 926 -8.16 30.24 -3.96
CA PHE A 926 -7.63 28.95 -3.50
C PHE A 926 -8.73 27.91 -3.24
N ARG A 927 -9.91 28.31 -2.72
CA ARG A 927 -11.05 27.39 -2.57
C ARG A 927 -11.56 26.86 -3.92
N ILE A 928 -11.67 27.72 -4.94
CA ILE A 928 -12.09 27.28 -6.29
C ILE A 928 -11.09 26.27 -6.85
N LYS A 929 -9.79 26.54 -6.70
CA LYS A 929 -8.72 25.64 -7.15
C LYS A 929 -8.73 24.32 -6.38
N LEU A 930 -8.92 24.35 -5.07
CA LEU A 930 -9.11 23.18 -4.22
C LEU A 930 -10.32 22.34 -4.64
N TRP A 931 -11.46 22.97 -4.98
CA TRP A 931 -12.64 22.27 -5.50
C TRP A 931 -12.40 21.66 -6.87
N GLN A 932 -11.69 22.34 -7.78
CA GLN A 932 -11.28 21.80 -9.07
C GLN A 932 -10.34 20.59 -8.92
N ALA A 933 -9.35 20.68 -8.02
CA ALA A 933 -8.48 19.56 -7.65
C ALA A 933 -9.27 18.37 -7.08
N SER A 934 -10.26 18.65 -6.22
CA SER A 934 -11.16 17.63 -5.66
C SER A 934 -12.02 16.96 -6.73
N VAL A 935 -12.53 17.71 -7.70
CA VAL A 935 -13.28 17.13 -8.83
C VAL A 935 -12.38 16.28 -9.73
N ASN A 936 -11.11 16.66 -9.94
CA ASN A 936 -10.13 15.81 -10.63
C ASN A 936 -9.86 14.51 -9.84
N MET A 937 -9.68 14.58 -8.52
CA MET A 937 -9.57 13.40 -7.64
C MET A 937 -10.81 12.49 -7.73
N LEU A 938 -12.01 13.07 -7.81
CA LEU A 938 -13.27 12.32 -7.94
C LEU A 938 -13.52 11.75 -9.34
N ARG A 939 -12.87 12.26 -10.39
CA ARG A 939 -12.89 11.65 -11.74
C ARG A 939 -12.10 10.34 -11.75
N ASP A 940 -10.99 10.30 -11.04
CA ASP A 940 -10.16 9.09 -10.90
C ASP A 940 -10.76 8.10 -9.89
N HIS A 941 -11.44 8.59 -8.84
CA HIS A 941 -11.97 7.77 -7.74
C HIS A 941 -13.48 7.97 -7.43
N PRO A 942 -14.40 7.91 -8.41
CA PRO A 942 -15.80 8.35 -8.24
C PRO A 942 -16.62 7.48 -7.27
N ILE A 943 -16.39 6.16 -7.26
CA ILE A 943 -17.19 5.22 -6.48
C ILE A 943 -16.71 5.12 -5.03
N LEU A 944 -15.39 5.05 -4.82
CA LEU A 944 -14.75 4.71 -3.56
C LEU A 944 -14.12 5.91 -2.83
N GLY A 945 -13.82 7.00 -3.54
CA GLY A 945 -12.92 8.04 -3.03
C GLY A 945 -11.49 7.53 -2.81
N VAL A 946 -10.69 8.30 -2.10
CA VAL A 946 -9.29 7.99 -1.74
C VAL A 946 -9.14 7.38 -0.34
N GLY A 947 -10.25 7.19 0.39
CA GLY A 947 -10.26 6.69 1.76
C GLY A 947 -10.15 7.77 2.83
N LEU A 948 -10.42 7.39 4.09
CA LEU A 948 -10.29 8.28 5.25
C LEU A 948 -8.88 8.87 5.36
N ASP A 949 -8.82 10.14 5.74
CA ASP A 949 -7.63 10.98 5.92
C ASP A 949 -6.56 10.96 4.80
N ASN A 950 -6.92 10.52 3.59
CA ASN A 950 -6.00 10.44 2.46
C ASN A 950 -6.03 11.65 1.52
N PHE A 951 -6.98 12.58 1.71
CA PHE A 951 -7.14 13.76 0.87
C PHE A 951 -5.86 14.61 0.77
N LEU A 952 -5.21 14.92 1.91
CA LEU A 952 -3.98 15.72 1.97
C LEU A 952 -2.88 15.19 1.03
N TYR A 953 -2.59 13.90 1.17
CA TYR A 953 -1.50 13.21 0.48
C TYR A 953 -1.74 13.15 -1.02
N GLN A 954 -2.98 12.86 -1.42
CA GLN A 954 -3.41 12.84 -2.82
C GLN A 954 -3.47 14.25 -3.42
N TYR A 955 -3.97 15.23 -2.67
CA TYR A 955 -4.01 16.62 -3.10
C TYR A 955 -2.59 17.15 -3.37
N ARG A 956 -1.71 17.19 -2.37
CA ARG A 956 -0.38 17.83 -2.50
C ARG A 956 0.57 17.14 -3.48
N THR A 957 0.43 15.82 -3.69
CA THR A 957 1.35 15.04 -4.54
C THR A 957 0.78 14.64 -5.90
N ARG A 958 -0.53 14.82 -6.15
CA ARG A 958 -1.17 14.43 -7.43
C ARG A 958 -2.13 15.48 -7.96
N TYR A 959 -3.07 16.00 -7.15
CA TYR A 959 -4.20 16.78 -7.68
C TYR A 959 -4.12 18.30 -7.49
N VAL A 960 -3.16 18.83 -6.71
CA VAL A 960 -3.00 20.28 -6.54
C VAL A 960 -2.70 20.93 -7.88
N LEU A 961 -3.48 21.97 -8.21
CA LEU A 961 -3.33 22.66 -9.48
C LEU A 961 -2.07 23.53 -9.49
N PRO A 962 -1.38 23.68 -10.63
CA PRO A 962 -0.15 24.49 -10.71
C PRO A 962 -0.31 25.93 -10.24
N GLU A 963 -1.52 26.49 -10.34
CA GLU A 963 -1.80 27.87 -9.92
C GLU A 963 -2.12 28.00 -8.42
N ALA A 964 -2.12 26.90 -7.65
CA ALA A 964 -2.45 26.82 -6.22
C ALA A 964 -1.28 26.29 -5.35
N TRP A 965 -0.05 26.33 -5.87
CA TRP A 965 1.15 25.77 -5.24
C TRP A 965 1.50 26.38 -3.86
N GLN A 966 0.95 27.53 -3.49
CA GLN A 966 1.18 28.16 -2.19
C GLN A 966 0.44 27.47 -1.02
N GLU A 967 -0.56 26.65 -1.31
CA GLU A 967 -1.46 26.04 -0.32
C GLU A 967 -1.44 24.51 -0.49
N LEU A 968 -0.30 23.89 -0.20
CA LEU A 968 -0.06 22.44 -0.38
C LEU A 968 -0.66 21.61 0.76
N ASP A 969 -0.64 22.11 2.00
CA ASP A 969 -0.98 21.32 3.20
C ASP A 969 -2.48 21.35 3.58
N LEU A 970 -3.36 21.49 2.58
CA LEU A 970 -4.81 21.47 2.79
C LEU A 970 -5.34 20.04 2.95
N SER A 971 -5.86 19.71 4.13
CA SER A 971 -6.26 18.34 4.50
C SER A 971 -7.72 17.97 4.17
N HIS A 972 -8.53 18.91 3.72
CA HIS A 972 -9.92 18.68 3.30
C HIS A 972 -10.35 19.71 2.24
N PRO A 973 -11.35 19.43 1.39
CA PRO A 973 -11.70 20.28 0.24
C PRO A 973 -12.51 21.53 0.58
N HIS A 974 -12.63 21.91 1.86
CA HIS A 974 -13.44 23.06 2.32
C HIS A 974 -14.89 23.04 1.78
N ASN A 975 -15.49 21.86 1.62
CA ASN A 975 -16.87 21.69 1.20
C ASN A 975 -17.39 20.31 1.63
N ILE A 976 -18.46 20.25 2.40
CA ILE A 976 -18.99 19.02 3.02
C ILE A 976 -19.31 17.92 2.00
N LEU A 977 -19.85 18.25 0.82
CA LEU A 977 -20.17 17.24 -0.19
C LEU A 977 -18.90 16.66 -0.81
N LEU A 978 -17.94 17.50 -1.15
CA LEU A 978 -16.65 17.06 -1.67
C LEU A 978 -15.87 16.25 -0.62
N ASP A 979 -15.88 16.68 0.65
CA ASP A 979 -15.14 16.03 1.75
C ASP A 979 -15.64 14.59 2.00
N TRP A 980 -16.97 14.43 2.10
CA TRP A 980 -17.59 13.10 2.19
C TRP A 980 -17.37 12.25 0.93
N TRP A 981 -17.43 12.84 -0.26
CA TRP A 981 -17.21 12.10 -1.51
C TRP A 981 -15.74 11.67 -1.66
N THR A 982 -14.77 12.55 -1.36
CA THR A 982 -13.35 12.20 -1.48
C THR A 982 -12.92 11.18 -0.45
N ARG A 983 -13.49 11.18 0.77
CA ARG A 983 -13.12 10.21 1.82
C ARG A 983 -13.86 8.87 1.70
N LEU A 984 -15.16 8.88 1.39
CA LEU A 984 -16.05 7.71 1.47
C LEU A 984 -16.73 7.34 0.14
N GLY A 985 -16.36 7.99 -0.97
CA GLY A 985 -16.93 7.75 -2.29
C GLY A 985 -18.38 8.25 -2.44
N ILE A 986 -19.03 7.87 -3.54
CA ILE A 986 -20.43 8.25 -3.79
C ILE A 986 -21.39 7.68 -2.73
N GLY A 987 -21.03 6.55 -2.13
CA GLY A 987 -21.72 5.98 -0.97
C GLY A 987 -21.73 6.92 0.24
N GLY A 988 -20.67 7.70 0.43
CA GLY A 988 -20.58 8.74 1.46
C GLY A 988 -21.59 9.86 1.24
N VAL A 989 -21.71 10.36 0.01
CA VAL A 989 -22.69 11.40 -0.35
C VAL A 989 -24.13 10.91 -0.17
N ALA A 990 -24.43 9.69 -0.64
CA ALA A 990 -25.74 9.08 -0.46
C ALA A 990 -26.08 8.89 1.03
N LEU A 991 -25.11 8.46 1.84
CA LEU A 991 -25.27 8.27 3.27
C LEU A 991 -25.46 9.61 4.00
N LEU A 992 -24.70 10.66 3.68
CA LEU A 992 -24.91 12.00 4.23
C LEU A 992 -26.32 12.49 3.91
N GLY A 993 -26.78 12.34 2.66
CA GLY A 993 -28.15 12.65 2.26
C GLY A 993 -29.19 11.89 3.08
N TRP A 994 -28.99 10.59 3.31
CA TRP A 994 -29.88 9.76 4.12
C TRP A 994 -29.88 10.16 5.61
N MET A 995 -28.71 10.42 6.20
CA MET A 995 -28.56 10.92 7.57
C MET A 995 -29.33 12.24 7.79
N LEU A 996 -29.14 13.20 6.88
CA LEU A 996 -29.79 14.51 6.96
C LEU A 996 -31.30 14.40 6.73
N TRP A 997 -31.73 13.61 5.76
CA TRP A 997 -33.16 13.34 5.54
C TRP A 997 -33.80 12.70 6.77
N ALA A 998 -33.19 11.64 7.33
CA ALA A 998 -33.70 10.96 8.51
C ALA A 998 -33.75 11.91 9.72
N PHE A 999 -32.72 12.73 9.93
CA PHE A 999 -32.67 13.73 10.98
C PHE A 999 -33.78 14.77 10.85
N PHE A 1000 -33.92 15.44 9.71
CA PHE A 1000 -34.94 16.47 9.53
C PHE A 1000 -36.35 15.87 9.46
N ALA A 1001 -36.55 14.68 8.89
CA ALA A 1001 -37.86 14.01 8.90
C ALA A 1001 -38.30 13.67 10.34
N THR A 1002 -37.43 13.07 11.15
CA THR A 1002 -37.70 12.78 12.56
C THR A 1002 -37.90 14.08 13.36
N GLY A 1003 -37.02 15.07 13.19
CA GLY A 1003 -37.06 16.35 13.89
C GLY A 1003 -38.32 17.16 13.58
N ILE A 1004 -38.74 17.24 12.30
CA ILE A 1004 -39.95 17.95 11.89
C ILE A 1004 -41.21 17.20 12.34
N ARG A 1005 -41.26 15.86 12.26
CA ARG A 1005 -42.36 15.05 12.80
C ARG A 1005 -42.54 15.32 14.30
N ASN A 1006 -41.45 15.17 15.06
CA ASN A 1006 -41.45 15.38 16.51
C ASN A 1006 -41.80 16.83 16.86
N TYR A 1007 -41.25 17.83 16.16
CA TYR A 1007 -41.56 19.24 16.38
C TYR A 1007 -43.03 19.58 16.08
N ARG A 1008 -43.65 18.96 15.07
CA ARG A 1008 -45.09 19.16 14.79
C ARG A 1008 -45.97 18.52 15.86
N GLN A 1009 -45.66 17.29 16.28
CA GLN A 1009 -46.44 16.52 17.25
C GLN A 1009 -46.27 17.00 18.69
N MET A 1010 -45.10 17.54 19.08
CA MET A 1010 -44.85 18.00 20.44
C MET A 1010 -45.73 19.20 20.83
N PRO A 1011 -46.33 19.21 22.04
CA PRO A 1011 -46.94 20.42 22.59
C PRO A 1011 -45.90 21.53 22.85
N GLY A 1012 -46.36 22.76 23.02
CA GLY A 1012 -45.47 23.89 23.30
C GLY A 1012 -44.76 23.75 24.65
N GLY A 1013 -43.43 23.80 24.66
CA GLY A 1013 -42.62 23.65 25.87
C GLY A 1013 -41.13 23.74 25.59
N MET A 1014 -40.29 23.59 26.62
CA MET A 1014 -38.84 23.73 26.49
C MET A 1014 -38.23 22.67 25.54
N GLU A 1015 -38.80 21.46 25.49
CA GLU A 1015 -38.28 20.38 24.64
C GLU A 1015 -38.48 20.67 23.15
N LYS A 1016 -39.64 21.23 22.79
CA LYS A 1016 -39.93 21.72 21.43
C LYS A 1016 -38.98 22.85 21.02
N THR A 1017 -38.60 23.71 21.97
CA THR A 1017 -37.60 24.77 21.77
C THR A 1017 -36.18 24.21 21.63
N LEU A 1018 -35.80 23.19 22.41
CA LEU A 1018 -34.51 22.50 22.25
C LEU A 1018 -34.39 21.82 20.89
N LEU A 1019 -35.43 21.08 20.47
CA LEU A 1019 -35.44 20.41 19.17
C LEU A 1019 -35.32 21.40 18.00
N LEU A 1020 -35.95 22.58 18.10
CA LEU A 1020 -35.76 23.67 17.15
C LEU A 1020 -34.30 24.15 17.09
N GLY A 1021 -33.66 24.32 18.25
CA GLY A 1021 -32.25 24.70 18.37
C GLY A 1021 -31.29 23.65 17.79
N LEU A 1022 -31.56 22.35 18.02
CA LEU A 1022 -30.78 21.25 17.44
C LEU A 1022 -30.93 21.16 15.92
N MET A 1023 -32.14 21.32 15.38
CA MET A 1023 -32.35 21.37 13.93
C MET A 1023 -31.65 22.59 13.31
N ALA A 1024 -31.69 23.76 13.97
CA ALA A 1024 -31.00 24.96 13.50
C ALA A 1024 -29.47 24.85 13.61
N SER A 1025 -28.96 24.17 14.63
CA SER A 1025 -27.54 23.80 14.77
C SER A 1025 -27.05 22.92 13.62
N MET A 1026 -27.89 21.98 13.15
CA MET A 1026 -27.62 21.21 11.93
C MET A 1026 -27.66 22.07 10.66
N VAL A 1027 -28.49 23.10 10.59
CA VAL A 1027 -28.49 24.04 9.46
C VAL A 1027 -27.22 24.90 9.43
N ASP A 1028 -26.74 25.38 10.58
CA ASP A 1028 -25.44 26.08 10.68
C ASP A 1028 -24.30 25.16 10.20
N CYS A 1029 -24.24 23.92 10.73
CA CYS A 1029 -23.30 22.89 10.34
C CYS A 1029 -23.20 22.70 8.82
N LEU A 1030 -24.35 22.58 8.13
CA LEU A 1030 -24.40 22.43 6.68
C LEU A 1030 -23.99 23.70 5.93
N ALA A 1031 -24.55 24.87 6.28
CA ALA A 1031 -24.32 26.10 5.55
C ALA A 1031 -22.88 26.62 5.72
N HIS A 1032 -22.30 26.53 6.92
CA HIS A 1032 -20.90 26.82 7.18
C HIS A 1032 -19.99 25.80 6.48
N GLY A 1033 -20.39 24.52 6.50
CA GLY A 1033 -19.70 23.40 5.85
C GLY A 1033 -19.64 23.46 4.32
N LEU A 1034 -20.33 24.40 3.66
CA LEU A 1034 -20.18 24.62 2.21
C LEU A 1034 -18.83 25.25 1.83
N ILE A 1035 -18.13 25.91 2.77
CA ILE A 1035 -16.86 26.63 2.53
C ILE A 1035 -15.74 26.33 3.55
N ASP A 1036 -15.91 25.32 4.40
CA ASP A 1036 -14.96 24.89 5.44
C ASP A 1036 -15.23 23.41 5.84
N ASN A 1037 -14.55 22.86 6.86
CA ASN A 1037 -14.84 21.51 7.37
C ASN A 1037 -16.24 21.45 8.02
N SER A 1038 -16.86 20.28 8.10
CA SER A 1038 -18.16 20.12 8.77
C SER A 1038 -18.36 18.83 9.58
N PHE A 1039 -17.53 17.81 9.39
CA PHE A 1039 -17.74 16.52 10.06
C PHE A 1039 -16.44 15.80 10.45
N PHE A 1040 -15.42 15.81 9.60
CA PHE A 1040 -14.17 15.07 9.81
C PHE A 1040 -13.20 15.78 10.78
N LEU A 1041 -13.73 16.20 11.94
CA LEU A 1041 -13.02 16.72 13.09
C LEU A 1041 -13.74 16.22 14.36
N VAL A 1042 -12.98 15.85 15.38
CA VAL A 1042 -13.50 15.13 16.56
C VAL A 1042 -14.66 15.88 17.25
N ASP A 1043 -14.51 17.18 17.53
CA ASP A 1043 -15.55 17.96 18.19
C ASP A 1043 -16.80 18.17 17.31
N LEU A 1044 -16.60 18.33 15.99
CA LEU A 1044 -17.68 18.46 15.02
C LEU A 1044 -18.48 17.17 14.89
N ALA A 1045 -17.81 16.02 14.80
CA ALA A 1045 -18.42 14.69 14.75
C ALA A 1045 -19.21 14.37 16.03
N PHE A 1046 -18.63 14.62 17.21
CA PHE A 1046 -19.32 14.42 18.49
C PHE A 1046 -20.55 15.33 18.63
N THR A 1047 -20.46 16.59 18.21
CA THR A 1047 -21.60 17.54 18.24
C THR A 1047 -22.71 17.13 17.25
N PHE A 1048 -22.34 16.63 16.07
CA PHE A 1048 -23.26 16.07 15.09
C PHE A 1048 -23.99 14.83 15.64
N MET A 1049 -23.23 13.87 16.17
CA MET A 1049 -23.75 12.64 16.78
C MET A 1049 -24.64 12.89 18.00
N LEU A 1050 -24.27 13.84 18.86
CA LEU A 1050 -25.13 14.30 19.97
C LEU A 1050 -26.47 14.85 19.45
N SER A 1051 -26.44 15.64 18.38
CA SER A 1051 -27.65 16.20 17.77
C SER A 1051 -28.56 15.11 17.19
N LEU A 1052 -27.99 14.11 16.49
CA LEU A 1052 -28.74 12.95 16.02
C LEU A 1052 -29.38 12.17 17.19
N ALA A 1053 -28.59 11.84 18.21
CA ALA A 1053 -29.04 11.02 19.35
C ALA A 1053 -30.15 11.70 20.16
N LEU A 1054 -30.12 13.04 20.29
CA LEU A 1054 -31.16 13.81 20.98
C LEU A 1054 -32.42 14.05 20.13
N CYS A 1055 -32.33 13.90 18.80
CA CYS A 1055 -33.47 14.00 17.89
C CYS A 1055 -34.34 12.74 17.91
N VAL A 1056 -33.74 11.55 18.11
CA VAL A 1056 -34.47 10.30 18.30
C VAL A 1056 -35.13 10.29 19.67
N ARG A 1057 -36.47 10.23 19.67
CA ARG A 1057 -37.28 9.98 20.87
C ARG A 1057 -38.42 9.06 20.49
N GLU A 1058 -38.52 7.91 21.15
CA GLU A 1058 -39.67 7.03 21.06
C GLU A 1058 -40.78 7.53 22.01
N GLY A 1059 -42.02 7.55 21.53
CA GLY A 1059 -43.16 7.96 22.35
C GLY A 1059 -44.36 8.52 21.57
N ALA A 1060 -44.95 7.73 20.68
CA ALA A 1060 -46.38 7.73 20.30
C ALA A 1060 -46.63 6.78 19.12
N ASP A 1061 -46.55 5.47 19.38
CA ASP A 1061 -47.34 4.41 18.75
C ASP A 1061 -47.73 3.44 19.89
#